data_AF-A0A0D2XLD3-F1
#
_entry.id   AF-A0A0D2XLD3-F1
#
_cell.length_a   1.000
_cell.length_b   1.000
_cell.length_c   1.000
_cell.angle_alpha   90.00
_cell.angle_beta   90.00
_cell.angle_gamma   90.00
#
_symmetry.space_group_name_H-M   'P 1'
#
loop_
_entity.id
_entity.type
_entity.pdbx_description
1 polymer ?
#
loop_
_entity_poly.entity_id
_entity_poly.type
_entity_poly.pdbx_seq_one_letter_code
_entity_poly.pdbx_strand_id
1 'polypeptide(L)'
;MLIPIISCASGSRLDQLSFGSLLKDVLSSALSQQIRMDLVTDALLETISGSDATLIPVNAQTTVCSLADWLAKRGATTRIGPTLESLVKDQAEPQVAPGDENKIAIIGFSGRFPEADNLDKFWDLLIRGLDVHKPVPEERFARDHYDPTGQRKNTSQVQYGCWLKSAGYFDTQFFHMSPKEAMQTDPAQRLALLTAYEALEMAGVVPDRTPSTQRNRVGVYYGTTSNDWGEVNSSQDVDTYYIPGANRAFIPGRVNYFFKFTGPSIAVDTACSSSLAAINLAITSLKNRDCDTAIAGGTNVMTNPDNFAGLDRGHFLSRTGNCKAFDDGADGYCRADGIGTLILKRLPDAIADSDPIFGVILGAHTNHSAESVSITRPLADAQEYLFKKLLNETGIHPHDVSYVEMHGTGTQAGDAVEMRSVLNSFAFDHSRPRDKSLYLGSVKANVGHAESASGVLAIIKVLLMMQKNTIPPHCGIKTKINQGFPKDLDHRGVRIAQKESVDWSRPEGGKRRVLVNNFSAAGGNTSLLLEDGPAVHPARQHQDGDPRTEHVVAVSARSTKALEENMKALEAFIANSWAPEGELLSQLSYTTTARRVHHSRRVAFVTNGLDDLRKSLLNAAAAAGQVKGIPAVSPKVGFIFTGQGAQETAMANGYYKSFSSFRSDIHQLDSIATLQGFPSVLPLIHGTTPVEDLSAVVVQLGTCIIQIALARFWISLGITPQYVIGHSLGEYAALQIAGVLSVNDAIFLCGHRAALLDKKCTAYTHGMVAVKAAADDLRQRISSDLKVEIACVNGTEDTVLSGPNADIESLCGKLTQAGYKLHKLEIPFAFHSSQVDPILDDLEELASQVEFHEPKLPIVSPLLRTLLTGDTLGPQYIRRHCRETVDFLGAIKMAEAQGIMDRTGMCIEIGAHPILTRMVKSIIGQEFRCLASLRRKEDHFKTLADSLCALHLAGLSINWDEYHRDFASSRNVLQLPKYSWQLANYWMQYKYSWCLTKGDAPVENGLVGAVVQTRALRLSDSVHNVIEQVHGDKRSSITVESDMHDASLLTIAQNHRVNGLTMAPSTLFADIAFTLAKHLIQTHGLDAQTNLPSINNMAVEKALIVGETGPQLFHASLDMDWTSMHGSVRIFSVNASGKQTTLHAVCDVAVENPSSHRESWQSHAYLIQRGITQLVKGAGDGTAHMMRRGLLYKIFSNSVQNWQGLHAIRQGHFCTQPVLLRQFGPHHRLHHELQRQLGP
;
A
#
# COMPACT_ATOMS: atom_id res chain seq x y z
N MET A 1 28.26 43.15 -29.03
CA MET A 1 29.34 42.78 -29.99
C MET A 1 28.70 41.97 -31.10
N LEU A 2 28.72 42.47 -32.34
CA LEU A 2 28.23 41.73 -33.52
C LEU A 2 29.30 40.69 -33.92
N ILE A 3 28.90 39.43 -34.09
CA ILE A 3 29.77 38.34 -34.54
C ILE A 3 30.28 38.68 -35.96
N PRO A 4 31.60 38.69 -36.22
CA PRO A 4 32.14 38.92 -37.56
C PRO A 4 31.70 37.82 -38.52
N ILE A 5 31.19 38.18 -39.69
CA ILE A 5 30.78 37.22 -40.74
C ILE A 5 31.78 37.34 -41.89
N ILE A 6 32.35 36.21 -42.34
CA ILE A 6 33.25 36.16 -43.51
C ILE A 6 32.46 35.58 -44.68
N SER A 7 32.47 36.27 -45.82
CA SER A 7 31.79 35.81 -47.04
C SER A 7 32.47 34.57 -47.61
N CYS A 8 31.69 33.53 -47.89
CA CYS A 8 32.20 32.28 -48.49
C CYS A 8 32.59 32.41 -49.96
N ALA A 9 32.23 33.51 -50.63
CA ALA A 9 32.54 33.76 -52.03
C ALA A 9 33.73 34.70 -52.23
N SER A 10 33.88 35.72 -51.36
CA SER A 10 34.92 36.73 -51.49
C SER A 10 36.01 36.67 -50.42
N GLY A 11 35.81 35.93 -49.33
CA GLY A 11 36.70 35.95 -48.15
C GLY A 11 36.69 37.27 -47.37
N SER A 12 35.93 38.28 -47.82
CA SER A 12 35.86 39.57 -47.12
C SER A 12 35.00 39.47 -45.87
N ARG A 13 35.41 40.20 -44.82
CA ARG A 13 34.58 40.43 -43.64
C ARG A 13 33.40 41.33 -43.99
N LEU A 14 32.19 40.87 -43.68
CA LEU A 14 30.94 41.62 -43.87
C LEU A 14 30.69 42.45 -42.60
N ASP A 15 31.14 43.70 -42.61
CA ASP A 15 30.96 44.59 -41.47
C ASP A 15 29.64 45.36 -41.57
N GLN A 16 28.84 45.27 -40.50
CA GLN A 16 27.58 45.98 -40.22
C GLN A 16 26.64 46.20 -41.42
N LEU A 17 25.84 45.17 -41.72
CA LEU A 17 24.70 45.24 -42.62
C LEU A 17 23.40 45.03 -41.83
N SER A 18 22.35 45.79 -42.16
CA SER A 18 20.99 45.46 -41.70
C SER A 18 20.65 44.02 -42.09
N PHE A 19 19.76 43.34 -41.36
CA PHE A 19 19.39 41.94 -41.68
C PHE A 19 18.98 41.77 -43.16
N GLY A 20 18.27 42.75 -43.73
CA GLY A 20 17.89 42.73 -45.14
C GLY A 20 19.09 42.80 -46.10
N SER A 21 20.09 43.62 -45.80
CA SER A 21 21.29 43.75 -46.63
C SER A 21 22.20 42.52 -46.52
N LEU A 22 22.38 41.99 -45.30
CA LEU A 22 23.12 40.75 -45.07
C LEU A 22 22.45 39.56 -45.78
N LEU A 23 21.13 39.44 -45.68
CA LEU A 23 20.37 38.39 -46.36
C LEU A 23 20.50 38.51 -47.88
N LYS A 24 20.50 39.72 -48.44
CA LYS A 24 20.72 39.95 -49.87
C LYS A 24 22.12 39.53 -50.31
N ASP A 25 23.15 39.85 -49.54
CA ASP A 25 24.54 39.47 -49.87
C ASP A 25 24.77 37.97 -49.73
N VAL A 26 24.18 37.33 -48.72
CA VAL A 26 24.21 35.86 -48.55
C VAL A 26 23.48 35.18 -49.70
N LEU A 27 22.27 35.64 -50.07
CA LEU A 27 21.52 35.09 -51.21
C LEU A 27 22.23 35.33 -52.54
N SER A 28 22.80 36.51 -52.75
CA SER A 28 23.59 36.81 -53.95
C SER A 28 24.81 35.89 -54.03
N SER A 29 25.54 35.70 -52.93
CA SER A 29 26.67 34.78 -52.86
C SER A 29 26.24 33.34 -53.14
N ALA A 30 25.14 32.89 -52.55
CA ALA A 30 24.64 31.52 -52.71
C ALA A 30 24.12 31.22 -54.12
N LEU A 31 23.51 32.21 -54.79
CA LEU A 31 22.86 32.02 -56.09
C LEU A 31 23.78 32.30 -57.29
N SER A 32 24.78 33.17 -57.13
CA SER A 32 25.51 33.72 -58.28
C SER A 32 27.04 33.70 -58.16
N GLN A 33 27.59 33.35 -56.99
CA GLN A 33 29.03 33.41 -56.76
C GLN A 33 29.59 32.03 -56.42
N GLN A 34 30.81 31.76 -56.88
CA GLN A 34 31.51 30.53 -56.56
C GLN A 34 32.00 30.57 -55.11
N ILE A 35 31.81 29.48 -54.37
CA ILE A 35 32.39 29.31 -53.04
C ILE A 35 33.91 29.20 -53.17
N ARG A 36 34.63 30.08 -52.47
CA ARG A 36 36.10 30.20 -52.48
C ARG A 36 36.67 29.94 -51.09
N MET A 37 36.74 28.66 -50.73
CA MET A 37 37.25 28.24 -49.41
C MET A 37 38.70 28.65 -49.18
N ASP A 38 39.50 28.80 -50.23
CA ASP A 38 40.86 29.34 -50.15
C ASP A 38 40.88 30.77 -49.60
N LEU A 39 39.97 31.65 -50.07
CA LEU A 39 39.85 33.03 -49.58
C LEU A 39 39.29 33.09 -48.16
N VAL A 40 38.36 32.19 -47.83
CA VAL A 40 37.79 32.07 -46.47
C VAL A 40 38.87 31.67 -45.47
N THR A 41 39.70 30.69 -45.82
CA THR A 41 40.81 30.23 -44.99
C THR A 41 41.82 31.34 -44.77
N ASP A 42 42.22 32.06 -45.83
CA ASP A 42 43.18 33.17 -45.72
C ASP A 42 42.63 34.30 -44.81
N ALA A 43 41.36 34.67 -44.96
CA ALA A 43 40.72 35.69 -44.11
C ALA A 43 40.54 35.25 -42.64
N LEU A 44 40.30 33.96 -42.40
CA LEU A 44 40.25 33.41 -41.03
C LEU A 44 41.62 33.49 -40.35
N LEU A 45 42.71 33.23 -41.08
CA LEU A 45 44.08 33.35 -40.57
C LEU A 45 44.44 34.80 -40.21
N GLU A 46 43.97 35.77 -40.97
CA GLU A 46 44.12 37.19 -40.64
C GLU A 46 43.30 37.59 -39.40
N THR A 47 42.17 36.93 -39.16
CA THR A 47 41.27 37.24 -38.04
C THR A 47 41.74 36.64 -36.71
N ILE A 48 42.41 35.48 -36.73
CA ILE A 48 42.94 34.84 -35.52
C ILE A 48 44.31 35.43 -35.16
N SER A 49 44.46 35.95 -33.94
CA SER A 49 45.71 36.63 -33.50
C SER A 49 46.88 35.68 -33.15
N GLY A 50 46.84 34.42 -33.61
CA GLY A 50 47.84 33.39 -33.28
C GLY A 50 47.76 32.16 -34.19
N SER A 51 48.81 31.34 -34.18
CA SER A 51 48.95 30.13 -35.00
C SER A 51 48.19 28.91 -34.47
N ASP A 52 47.57 29.01 -33.29
CA ASP A 52 46.76 27.97 -32.65
C ASP A 52 45.29 28.44 -32.55
N ALA A 53 44.34 27.66 -33.08
CA ALA A 53 42.91 27.96 -33.03
C ALA A 53 42.05 26.74 -32.67
N THR A 54 40.99 26.96 -31.89
CA THR A 54 39.98 25.92 -31.61
C THR A 54 38.72 26.19 -32.41
N LEU A 55 38.29 25.23 -33.24
CA LEU A 55 37.08 25.32 -34.05
C LEU A 55 35.93 24.63 -33.31
N ILE A 56 34.91 25.39 -32.91
CA ILE A 56 33.75 24.89 -32.18
C ILE A 56 32.56 24.77 -33.14
N PRO A 57 32.11 23.54 -33.50
CA PRO A 57 30.95 23.36 -34.37
C PRO A 57 29.64 23.75 -33.66
N VAL A 58 28.80 24.53 -34.34
CA VAL A 58 27.47 24.93 -33.85
C VAL A 58 26.36 23.96 -34.29
N ASN A 59 26.54 23.20 -35.39
CA ASN A 59 25.50 22.26 -35.87
C ASN A 59 26.04 21.04 -36.65
N ALA A 60 27.10 21.18 -37.48
CA ALA A 60 27.62 20.06 -38.28
C ALA A 60 29.14 19.87 -38.12
N GLN A 61 29.58 18.66 -37.75
CA GLN A 61 31.00 18.32 -37.59
C GLN A 61 31.75 18.16 -38.93
N THR A 62 31.07 17.70 -39.98
CA THR A 62 31.70 17.38 -41.28
C THR A 62 32.33 18.61 -41.96
N THR A 63 31.67 19.76 -41.92
CA THR A 63 32.21 21.02 -42.49
C THR A 63 33.40 21.57 -41.70
N VAL A 64 33.43 21.32 -40.38
CA VAL A 64 34.51 21.81 -39.50
C VAL A 64 35.79 20.99 -39.65
N CYS A 65 35.69 19.68 -39.89
CA CYS A 65 36.85 18.85 -40.20
C CYS A 65 37.54 19.28 -41.50
N SER A 66 36.77 19.52 -42.57
CA SER A 66 37.35 20.01 -43.84
C SER A 66 37.97 21.40 -43.69
N LEU A 67 37.37 22.28 -42.87
CA LEU A 67 37.94 23.60 -42.58
C LEU A 67 39.24 23.51 -41.77
N ALA A 68 39.30 22.61 -40.79
CA ALA A 68 40.52 22.32 -40.03
C ALA A 68 41.65 21.87 -40.96
N ASP A 69 41.36 20.94 -41.88
CA ASP A 69 42.34 20.46 -42.86
C ASP A 69 42.83 21.58 -43.79
N TRP A 70 41.93 22.49 -44.21
CA TRP A 70 42.30 23.64 -45.05
C TRP A 70 43.16 24.66 -44.31
N LEU A 71 42.85 24.96 -43.03
CA LEU A 71 43.68 25.82 -42.17
C LEU A 71 45.04 25.18 -41.87
N ALA A 72 45.08 23.86 -41.65
CA ALA A 72 46.32 23.11 -41.44
C ALA A 72 47.25 23.16 -42.65
N LYS A 73 46.70 23.04 -43.88
CA LYS A 73 47.47 23.20 -45.13
C LYS A 73 48.07 24.59 -45.31
N ARG A 74 47.56 25.60 -44.60
CA ARG A 74 48.06 26.98 -44.57
C ARG A 74 48.93 27.30 -43.35
N GLY A 75 49.29 26.29 -42.55
CA GLY A 75 50.24 26.43 -41.43
C GLY A 75 49.64 26.79 -40.07
N ALA A 76 48.30 26.84 -39.94
CA ALA A 76 47.66 26.98 -38.63
C ALA A 76 47.46 25.61 -37.96
N THR A 77 47.70 25.57 -36.66
CA THR A 77 47.41 24.40 -35.84
C THR A 77 45.99 24.52 -35.31
N THR A 78 45.07 23.70 -35.82
CA THR A 78 43.66 23.74 -35.42
C THR A 78 43.27 22.53 -34.59
N ARG A 79 42.54 22.76 -33.49
CA ARG A 79 41.87 21.70 -32.71
C ARG A 79 40.37 21.81 -32.89
N ILE A 80 39.69 20.69 -33.11
CA ILE A 80 38.23 20.67 -33.16
C ILE A 80 37.73 20.53 -31.73
N GLY A 81 37.02 21.56 -31.26
CA GLY A 81 36.42 21.58 -29.93
C GLY A 81 35.11 20.80 -29.86
N PRO A 82 34.60 20.54 -28.65
CA PRO A 82 33.28 19.96 -28.43
C PRO A 82 32.19 20.81 -29.12
N THR A 83 31.11 20.19 -29.62
CA THR A 83 29.95 20.95 -30.14
C THR A 83 29.36 21.80 -29.03
N LEU A 84 28.73 22.93 -29.37
CA LEU A 84 28.07 23.78 -28.37
C LEU A 84 27.00 23.02 -27.56
N GLU A 85 26.33 22.04 -28.17
CA GLU A 85 25.41 21.12 -27.46
C GLU A 85 26.11 20.23 -26.43
N SER A 86 27.34 19.78 -26.70
CA SER A 86 28.10 18.97 -25.74
C SER A 86 28.62 19.80 -24.56
N LEU A 87 28.97 21.07 -24.78
CA LEU A 87 29.37 22.00 -23.70
C LEU A 87 28.23 22.33 -22.73
N VAL A 88 26.98 22.29 -23.20
CA VAL A 88 25.79 22.51 -22.35
C VAL A 88 25.41 21.23 -21.58
N LYS A 89 25.75 20.04 -22.09
CA LYS A 89 25.43 18.75 -21.44
C LYS A 89 26.25 18.45 -20.19
N ASP A 90 27.47 18.99 -20.06
CA ASP A 90 28.35 18.73 -18.90
C ASP A 90 27.96 19.48 -17.62
N GLN A 91 27.00 20.42 -17.67
CA GLN A 91 26.60 21.24 -16.51
C GLN A 91 25.16 21.07 -16.03
N ALA A 92 24.35 20.19 -16.65
CA ALA A 92 22.94 20.04 -16.28
C ALA A 92 22.63 18.65 -15.67
N GLU A 93 21.76 18.64 -14.65
CA GLU A 93 21.05 17.45 -14.17
C GLU A 93 20.49 16.61 -15.33
N PRO A 94 20.28 15.28 -15.16
CA PRO A 94 19.84 14.40 -16.24
C PRO A 94 18.53 14.89 -16.86
N GLN A 95 18.63 15.64 -17.96
CA GLN A 95 17.49 16.07 -18.73
C GLN A 95 16.92 14.88 -19.51
N VAL A 96 15.59 14.82 -19.51
CA VAL A 96 14.76 13.96 -20.35
C VAL A 96 15.23 14.10 -21.81
N ALA A 97 15.55 12.98 -22.48
CA ALA A 97 15.97 13.05 -23.87
C ALA A 97 14.82 13.62 -24.74
N PRO A 98 15.11 14.42 -25.78
CA PRO A 98 14.09 14.91 -26.69
C PRO A 98 13.20 13.77 -27.22
N GLY A 99 11.89 13.84 -26.97
CA GLY A 99 10.91 12.79 -27.34
C GLY A 99 10.49 11.84 -26.21
N ASP A 100 11.17 11.81 -25.06
CA ASP A 100 10.79 10.99 -23.91
C ASP A 100 9.59 11.56 -23.12
N GLU A 101 9.28 12.85 -23.28
CA GLU A 101 8.14 13.51 -22.62
C GLU A 101 6.78 12.89 -22.96
N ASN A 102 6.68 12.25 -24.14
CA ASN A 102 5.46 11.61 -24.63
C ASN A 102 5.37 10.11 -24.30
N LYS A 103 6.40 9.53 -23.68
CA LYS A 103 6.46 8.11 -23.32
C LYS A 103 5.85 7.87 -21.95
N ILE A 104 5.17 6.74 -21.81
CA ILE A 104 4.48 6.37 -20.56
C ILE A 104 5.16 5.14 -19.95
N ALA A 105 5.67 5.27 -18.74
CA ALA A 105 6.25 4.18 -17.99
C ALA A 105 5.15 3.33 -17.33
N ILE A 106 5.28 2.01 -17.41
CA ILE A 106 4.53 1.07 -16.59
C ILE A 106 5.37 0.79 -15.34
N ILE A 107 4.94 1.31 -14.20
CA ILE A 107 5.70 1.28 -12.95
C ILE A 107 5.21 0.24 -11.94
N GLY A 108 4.10 -0.43 -12.21
CA GLY A 108 3.59 -1.52 -11.38
C GLY A 108 2.44 -2.24 -12.05
N PHE A 109 2.25 -3.51 -11.74
CA PHE A 109 1.15 -4.29 -12.29
C PHE A 109 0.76 -5.46 -11.38
N SER A 110 -0.51 -5.86 -11.43
CA SER A 110 -1.01 -7.07 -10.79
C SER A 110 -2.21 -7.62 -11.56
N GLY A 111 -2.56 -8.89 -11.31
CA GLY A 111 -3.74 -9.51 -11.89
C GLY A 111 -4.22 -10.76 -11.17
N ARG A 112 -5.38 -11.23 -11.63
CA ARG A 112 -5.95 -12.55 -11.35
C ARG A 112 -6.27 -13.19 -12.67
N PHE A 113 -5.79 -14.42 -12.86
CA PHE A 113 -5.86 -15.13 -14.13
C PHE A 113 -6.50 -16.51 -13.89
N PRO A 114 -7.16 -17.10 -14.89
CA PRO A 114 -7.67 -18.46 -14.78
C PRO A 114 -6.62 -19.42 -14.23
N GLU A 115 -7.00 -20.19 -13.21
CA GLU A 115 -6.12 -21.10 -12.45
C GLU A 115 -4.91 -20.49 -11.70
N ALA A 116 -4.68 -19.16 -11.79
CA ALA A 116 -3.53 -18.46 -11.22
C ALA A 116 -3.90 -17.17 -10.46
N ASP A 117 -3.80 -17.21 -9.13
CA ASP A 117 -4.18 -16.08 -8.25
C ASP A 117 -3.09 -14.99 -8.11
N ASN A 118 -1.96 -15.11 -8.82
CA ASN A 118 -0.85 -14.15 -8.81
C ASN A 118 0.02 -14.27 -10.07
N LEU A 119 0.99 -13.35 -10.20
CA LEU A 119 1.89 -13.26 -11.36
C LEU A 119 2.82 -14.47 -11.52
N ASP A 120 3.37 -15.00 -10.42
CA ASP A 120 4.27 -16.16 -10.49
C ASP A 120 3.55 -17.40 -11.01
N LYS A 121 2.37 -17.71 -10.45
CA LYS A 121 1.54 -18.82 -10.93
C LYS A 121 1.09 -18.63 -12.38
N PHE A 122 0.87 -17.38 -12.80
CA PHE A 122 0.53 -17.08 -14.19
C PHE A 122 1.71 -17.33 -15.12
N TRP A 123 2.91 -16.89 -14.74
CA TRP A 123 4.12 -17.21 -15.48
C TRP A 123 4.38 -18.72 -15.56
N ASP A 124 4.25 -19.45 -14.45
CA ASP A 124 4.42 -20.91 -14.40
C ASP A 124 3.44 -21.64 -15.33
N LEU A 125 2.21 -21.12 -15.48
CA LEU A 125 1.23 -21.64 -16.42
C LEU A 125 1.68 -21.40 -17.88
N LEU A 126 2.08 -20.17 -18.19
CA LEU A 126 2.51 -19.76 -19.53
C LEU A 126 3.74 -20.52 -19.99
N ILE A 127 4.78 -20.60 -19.17
CA ILE A 127 6.06 -21.22 -19.55
C ILE A 127 5.93 -22.73 -19.77
N ARG A 128 4.98 -23.37 -19.07
CA ARG A 128 4.61 -24.78 -19.30
C ARG A 128 3.67 -24.98 -20.49
N GLY A 129 3.23 -23.91 -21.15
CA GLY A 129 2.32 -23.98 -22.30
C GLY A 129 0.95 -24.57 -21.95
N LEU A 130 0.44 -24.33 -20.73
CA LEU A 130 -0.80 -24.95 -20.31
C LEU A 130 -2.03 -24.28 -20.91
N ASP A 131 -2.98 -25.12 -21.30
CA ASP A 131 -4.35 -24.76 -21.65
C ASP A 131 -5.24 -25.06 -20.44
N VAL A 132 -5.91 -24.04 -19.89
CA VAL A 132 -6.64 -24.15 -18.63
C VAL A 132 -8.16 -24.05 -18.75
N HIS A 133 -8.73 -24.26 -19.93
CA HIS A 133 -10.19 -24.34 -20.05
C HIS A 133 -10.74 -25.55 -19.26
N LYS A 134 -11.92 -25.36 -18.66
CA LYS A 134 -12.64 -26.36 -17.88
C LYS A 134 -14.15 -26.20 -18.07
N PRO A 135 -14.94 -27.23 -17.75
CA PRO A 135 -16.39 -27.09 -17.69
C PRO A 135 -16.83 -25.92 -16.79
N VAL A 136 -18.02 -25.38 -17.02
CA VAL A 136 -18.62 -24.37 -16.14
C VAL A 136 -18.70 -24.90 -14.69
N PRO A 137 -18.12 -24.20 -13.70
CA PRO A 137 -18.21 -24.57 -12.30
C PRO A 137 -19.64 -24.45 -11.75
N GLU A 138 -20.04 -25.36 -10.86
CA GLU A 138 -21.39 -25.39 -10.29
C GLU A 138 -21.71 -24.12 -9.47
N GLU A 139 -20.69 -23.48 -8.88
CA GLU A 139 -20.86 -22.21 -8.17
C GLU A 139 -21.21 -21.02 -9.09
N ARG A 140 -21.07 -21.16 -10.42
CA ARG A 140 -21.46 -20.16 -11.41
C ARG A 140 -22.92 -20.34 -11.80
N PHE A 141 -23.25 -21.42 -12.48
CA PHE A 141 -24.62 -21.77 -12.85
C PHE A 141 -24.78 -23.26 -13.18
N ALA A 142 -26.04 -23.73 -13.14
CA ALA A 142 -26.39 -25.13 -13.30
C ALA A 142 -26.07 -25.69 -14.69
N ARG A 143 -25.77 -27.00 -14.76
CA ARG A 143 -25.54 -27.72 -16.02
C ARG A 143 -26.75 -27.71 -16.96
N ASP A 144 -27.94 -27.43 -16.46
CA ASP A 144 -29.17 -27.34 -17.26
C ASP A 144 -29.10 -26.26 -18.35
N HIS A 145 -28.18 -25.30 -18.23
CA HIS A 145 -27.91 -24.29 -19.25
C HIS A 145 -27.16 -24.84 -20.48
N TYR A 146 -26.60 -26.05 -20.41
CA TYR A 146 -26.01 -26.73 -21.57
C TYR A 146 -27.09 -27.51 -22.34
N ASP A 147 -27.15 -27.30 -23.65
CA ASP A 147 -28.03 -28.04 -24.54
C ASP A 147 -27.28 -28.38 -25.83
N PRO A 148 -26.85 -29.64 -26.03
CA PRO A 148 -26.14 -30.05 -27.25
C PRO A 148 -27.01 -29.95 -28.51
N THR A 149 -28.34 -29.89 -28.38
CA THR A 149 -29.25 -29.79 -29.53
C THR A 149 -29.39 -28.35 -30.03
N GLY A 150 -29.10 -27.36 -29.17
CA GLY A 150 -29.28 -25.93 -29.44
C GLY A 150 -30.73 -25.49 -29.60
N GLN A 151 -31.71 -26.33 -29.27
CA GLN A 151 -33.13 -26.05 -29.52
C GLN A 151 -33.82 -25.36 -28.34
N ARG A 152 -33.36 -25.59 -27.11
CA ARG A 152 -33.98 -24.99 -25.92
C ARG A 152 -33.65 -23.49 -25.84
N LYS A 153 -34.61 -22.69 -25.36
CA LYS A 153 -34.37 -21.27 -25.12
C LYS A 153 -33.37 -21.07 -23.97
N ASN A 154 -32.59 -19.99 -24.03
CA ASN A 154 -31.64 -19.58 -22.97
C ASN A 154 -30.61 -20.66 -22.55
N THR A 155 -30.37 -21.65 -23.41
CA THR A 155 -29.30 -22.63 -23.28
C THR A 155 -28.18 -22.37 -24.28
N SER A 156 -27.03 -23.01 -24.08
CA SER A 156 -25.84 -22.94 -24.92
C SER A 156 -25.33 -24.34 -25.27
N GLN A 157 -24.78 -24.51 -26.48
CA GLN A 157 -24.01 -25.70 -26.87
C GLN A 157 -22.57 -25.67 -26.34
N VAL A 158 -22.20 -24.65 -25.56
CA VAL A 158 -20.87 -24.50 -24.97
C VAL A 158 -20.90 -24.88 -23.51
N GLN A 159 -20.00 -25.76 -23.11
CA GLN A 159 -19.87 -26.21 -21.72
C GLN A 159 -18.59 -25.72 -21.04
N TYR A 160 -17.70 -25.04 -21.77
CA TYR A 160 -16.35 -24.70 -21.31
C TYR A 160 -16.15 -23.19 -21.07
N GLY A 161 -15.24 -22.87 -20.16
CA GLY A 161 -14.71 -21.52 -19.90
C GLY A 161 -13.35 -21.61 -19.20
N CYS A 162 -12.72 -20.47 -18.94
CA CYS A 162 -11.51 -20.38 -18.13
C CYS A 162 -11.80 -19.57 -16.86
N TRP A 163 -11.61 -20.15 -15.68
CA TRP A 163 -12.24 -19.66 -14.44
C TRP A 163 -11.22 -19.23 -13.39
N LEU A 164 -11.54 -18.17 -12.64
CA LEU A 164 -10.82 -17.83 -11.43
C LEU A 164 -11.21 -18.79 -10.30
N LYS A 165 -10.20 -19.41 -9.67
CA LYS A 165 -10.36 -20.29 -8.49
C LYS A 165 -10.99 -19.57 -7.31
N SER A 166 -10.60 -18.31 -7.12
CA SER A 166 -10.87 -17.56 -5.89
C SER A 166 -11.73 -16.33 -6.13
N ALA A 167 -12.67 -16.37 -7.10
CA ALA A 167 -13.43 -15.19 -7.54
C ALA A 167 -14.19 -14.49 -6.40
N GLY A 168 -14.75 -15.24 -5.45
CA GLY A 168 -15.47 -14.67 -4.31
C GLY A 168 -14.60 -14.26 -3.12
N TYR A 169 -13.28 -14.49 -3.15
CA TYR A 169 -12.41 -14.25 -1.99
C TYR A 169 -11.97 -12.78 -1.90
N PHE A 170 -12.21 -12.16 -0.75
CA PHE A 170 -11.91 -10.74 -0.51
C PHE A 170 -11.58 -10.45 0.96
N ASP A 171 -10.82 -9.36 1.22
CA ASP A 171 -10.47 -8.90 2.57
C ASP A 171 -11.29 -7.65 2.94
N THR A 172 -12.45 -7.88 3.55
CA THR A 172 -13.39 -6.82 3.93
C THR A 172 -12.85 -5.90 5.00
N GLN A 173 -12.08 -6.44 5.96
CA GLN A 173 -11.47 -5.65 7.03
C GLN A 173 -10.46 -4.66 6.46
N PHE A 174 -9.67 -5.08 5.47
CA PHE A 174 -8.71 -4.19 4.83
C PHE A 174 -9.40 -3.05 4.10
N PHE A 175 -10.44 -3.31 3.30
CA PHE A 175 -11.09 -2.29 2.48
C PHE A 175 -12.23 -1.53 3.16
N HIS A 176 -12.41 -1.70 4.48
CA HIS A 176 -13.49 -1.07 5.26
C HIS A 176 -14.89 -1.36 4.71
N MET A 177 -15.09 -2.57 4.21
CA MET A 177 -16.36 -3.04 3.66
C MET A 177 -17.05 -3.95 4.67
N SER A 178 -18.37 -3.84 4.85
CA SER A 178 -19.08 -4.81 5.70
C SER A 178 -19.23 -6.16 4.97
N PRO A 179 -19.33 -7.31 5.68
CA PRO A 179 -19.66 -8.59 5.05
C PRO A 179 -20.92 -8.53 4.18
N LYS A 180 -21.95 -7.79 4.62
CA LYS A 180 -23.21 -7.62 3.89
C LYS A 180 -23.02 -6.85 2.57
N GLU A 181 -22.24 -5.77 2.58
CA GLU A 181 -21.89 -5.03 1.37
C GLU A 181 -21.03 -5.89 0.43
N ALA A 182 -20.07 -6.65 0.96
CA ALA A 182 -19.19 -7.49 0.15
C ALA A 182 -19.92 -8.62 -0.58
N MET A 183 -20.99 -9.16 0.00
CA MET A 183 -21.86 -10.16 -0.65
C MET A 183 -22.56 -9.59 -1.88
N GLN A 184 -23.07 -8.35 -1.80
CA GLN A 184 -23.76 -7.70 -2.93
C GLN A 184 -22.80 -7.05 -3.93
N THR A 185 -21.52 -6.87 -3.56
CA THR A 185 -20.51 -6.28 -4.42
C THR A 185 -19.96 -7.29 -5.42
N ASP A 186 -20.04 -6.92 -6.70
CA ASP A 186 -19.50 -7.65 -7.83
C ASP A 186 -18.05 -8.09 -7.55
N PRO A 187 -17.72 -9.38 -7.70
CA PRO A 187 -16.35 -9.88 -7.67
C PRO A 187 -15.36 -9.03 -8.48
N ALA A 188 -15.76 -8.49 -9.64
CA ALA A 188 -14.94 -7.60 -10.45
C ALA A 188 -14.47 -6.36 -9.68
N GLN A 189 -15.37 -5.71 -8.95
CA GLN A 189 -15.05 -4.54 -8.11
C GLN A 189 -14.09 -4.90 -6.98
N ARG A 190 -14.35 -6.03 -6.31
CA ARG A 190 -13.54 -6.51 -5.18
C ARG A 190 -12.13 -6.90 -5.61
N LEU A 191 -12.00 -7.65 -6.70
CA LEU A 191 -10.71 -8.05 -7.22
C LEU A 191 -9.92 -6.87 -7.81
N ALA A 192 -10.59 -5.88 -8.43
CA ALA A 192 -9.94 -4.65 -8.87
C ALA A 192 -9.32 -3.85 -7.72
N LEU A 193 -9.95 -3.82 -6.54
CA LEU A 193 -9.38 -3.22 -5.33
C LEU A 193 -8.10 -3.95 -4.88
N LEU A 194 -8.11 -5.29 -4.87
CA LEU A 194 -6.95 -6.09 -4.52
C LEU A 194 -5.79 -5.87 -5.50
N THR A 195 -6.04 -5.95 -6.80
CA THR A 195 -5.00 -5.81 -7.82
C THR A 195 -4.50 -4.37 -7.93
N ALA A 196 -5.35 -3.36 -7.73
CA ALA A 196 -4.90 -1.97 -7.64
C ALA A 196 -3.97 -1.74 -6.45
N TYR A 197 -4.30 -2.28 -5.27
CA TYR A 197 -3.43 -2.18 -4.10
C TYR A 197 -2.08 -2.86 -4.35
N GLU A 198 -2.09 -4.10 -4.84
CA GLU A 198 -0.87 -4.86 -5.14
C GLU A 198 0.02 -4.14 -6.18
N ALA A 199 -0.58 -3.56 -7.22
CA ALA A 199 0.15 -2.83 -8.25
C ALA A 199 0.72 -1.50 -7.72
N LEU A 200 0.01 -0.79 -6.85
CA LEU A 200 0.51 0.42 -6.17
C LEU A 200 1.68 0.11 -5.23
N GLU A 201 1.61 -0.98 -4.46
CA GLU A 201 2.73 -1.43 -3.63
C GLU A 201 3.93 -1.85 -4.48
N MET A 202 3.71 -2.58 -5.57
CA MET A 202 4.78 -2.93 -6.51
C MET A 202 5.48 -1.68 -7.07
N ALA A 203 4.71 -0.64 -7.40
CA ALA A 203 5.24 0.64 -7.87
C ALA A 203 5.90 1.49 -6.77
N GLY A 204 5.74 1.12 -5.50
CA GLY A 204 6.21 1.91 -4.37
C GLY A 204 5.51 3.27 -4.27
N VAL A 205 4.24 3.35 -4.69
CA VAL A 205 3.43 4.58 -4.66
C VAL A 205 2.87 4.77 -3.25
N VAL A 206 3.23 5.90 -2.64
CA VAL A 206 2.64 6.39 -1.39
C VAL A 206 1.91 7.69 -1.71
N PRO A 207 0.60 7.81 -1.37
CA PRO A 207 -0.15 9.04 -1.60
C PRO A 207 0.54 10.25 -0.94
N ASP A 208 0.56 11.37 -1.64
CA ASP A 208 1.08 12.67 -1.18
C ASP A 208 2.60 12.73 -0.92
N ARG A 209 3.34 11.66 -1.25
CA ARG A 209 4.81 11.59 -1.10
C ARG A 209 5.55 12.50 -2.08
N THR A 210 5.19 12.47 -3.35
CA THR A 210 5.83 13.25 -4.42
C THR A 210 4.79 14.09 -5.17
N PRO A 211 5.20 15.06 -6.00
CA PRO A 211 4.26 15.83 -6.82
C PRO A 211 3.36 14.94 -7.69
N SER A 212 3.89 13.85 -8.26
CA SER A 212 3.12 12.98 -9.15
C SER A 212 2.17 12.00 -8.42
N THR A 213 2.35 11.82 -7.10
CA THR A 213 1.51 10.95 -6.27
C THR A 213 0.58 11.71 -5.33
N GLN A 214 0.46 13.03 -5.48
CA GLN A 214 -0.57 13.82 -4.80
C GLN A 214 -1.95 13.26 -5.14
N ARG A 215 -2.84 13.14 -4.15
CA ARG A 215 -4.17 12.50 -4.34
C ARG A 215 -5.00 13.08 -5.48
N ASN A 216 -4.88 14.38 -5.74
CA ASN A 216 -5.56 15.07 -6.83
C ASN A 216 -4.91 14.90 -8.20
N ARG A 217 -3.77 14.22 -8.27
CA ARG A 217 -3.03 13.94 -9.51
C ARG A 217 -3.05 12.45 -9.88
N VAL A 218 -3.92 11.65 -9.26
CA VAL A 218 -4.09 10.21 -9.56
C VAL A 218 -5.46 9.94 -10.18
N GLY A 219 -5.49 9.43 -11.42
CA GLY A 219 -6.70 9.01 -12.14
C GLY A 219 -6.88 7.49 -12.20
N VAL A 220 -8.10 7.00 -12.44
CA VAL A 220 -8.46 5.57 -12.48
C VAL A 220 -9.34 5.25 -13.70
N TYR A 221 -8.93 4.24 -14.48
CA TYR A 221 -9.55 3.87 -15.76
C TYR A 221 -9.69 2.34 -15.85
N TYR A 222 -10.91 1.82 -15.97
CA TYR A 222 -11.14 0.37 -16.07
C TYR A 222 -12.01 0.00 -17.27
N GLY A 223 -11.54 -0.98 -18.04
CA GLY A 223 -12.35 -1.65 -19.05
C GLY A 223 -13.29 -2.69 -18.43
N THR A 224 -14.59 -2.57 -18.70
CA THR A 224 -15.62 -3.48 -18.17
C THR A 224 -16.84 -3.51 -19.08
N THR A 225 -17.25 -4.70 -19.51
CA THR A 225 -18.28 -4.88 -20.56
C THR A 225 -19.58 -5.48 -20.03
N SER A 226 -19.53 -6.25 -18.94
CA SER A 226 -20.70 -6.96 -18.43
C SER A 226 -21.03 -6.56 -16.99
N ASN A 227 -22.26 -6.81 -16.57
CA ASN A 227 -22.74 -6.61 -15.20
C ASN A 227 -23.44 -7.90 -14.72
N ASP A 228 -22.79 -9.04 -14.96
CA ASP A 228 -23.36 -10.37 -14.70
C ASP A 228 -23.87 -10.49 -13.26
N TRP A 229 -23.10 -9.96 -12.29
CA TRP A 229 -23.43 -10.05 -10.88
C TRP A 229 -24.74 -9.35 -10.53
N GLY A 230 -24.92 -8.13 -11.06
CA GLY A 230 -26.14 -7.36 -10.91
C GLY A 230 -27.34 -7.98 -11.63
N GLU A 231 -27.09 -8.64 -12.76
CA GLU A 231 -28.15 -9.24 -13.57
C GLU A 231 -28.69 -10.54 -12.98
N VAL A 232 -27.83 -11.37 -12.38
CA VAL A 232 -28.17 -12.76 -12.03
C VAL A 232 -28.01 -13.09 -10.55
N ASN A 233 -27.01 -12.56 -9.86
CA ASN A 233 -26.68 -12.98 -8.49
C ASN A 233 -27.39 -12.10 -7.47
N SER A 234 -27.12 -10.80 -7.49
CA SER A 234 -27.69 -9.84 -6.53
C SER A 234 -29.11 -9.41 -6.88
N SER A 235 -29.56 -9.61 -8.13
CA SER A 235 -30.97 -9.38 -8.53
C SER A 235 -31.96 -10.36 -7.90
N GLN A 236 -31.49 -11.53 -7.44
CA GLN A 236 -32.33 -12.53 -6.78
C GLN A 236 -32.83 -12.04 -5.41
N ASP A 237 -32.10 -11.11 -4.78
CA ASP A 237 -32.42 -10.54 -3.48
C ASP A 237 -31.86 -9.11 -3.41
N VAL A 238 -32.57 -8.19 -4.06
CA VAL A 238 -32.17 -6.77 -4.15
C VAL A 238 -32.29 -6.10 -2.79
N ASP A 239 -31.19 -5.51 -2.34
CA ASP A 239 -31.09 -4.83 -1.04
C ASP A 239 -30.19 -3.58 -1.15
N THR A 240 -29.91 -2.90 -0.03
CA THR A 240 -29.26 -1.57 0.06
C THR A 240 -28.00 -1.40 -0.81
N TYR A 241 -27.22 -2.46 -1.00
CA TYR A 241 -25.94 -2.40 -1.70
C TYR A 241 -26.01 -2.87 -3.15
N TYR A 242 -27.20 -3.16 -3.69
CA TYR A 242 -27.37 -3.65 -5.06
C TYR A 242 -26.77 -2.68 -6.09
N ILE A 243 -27.18 -1.42 -6.08
CA ILE A 243 -26.68 -0.41 -7.02
C ILE A 243 -25.16 -0.17 -6.88
N PRO A 244 -24.62 0.19 -5.70
CA PRO A 244 -23.19 0.45 -5.56
C PRO A 244 -22.34 -0.84 -5.67
N GLY A 245 -22.95 -2.01 -5.52
CA GLY A 245 -22.30 -3.31 -5.64
C GLY A 245 -22.27 -3.85 -7.07
N ALA A 246 -23.24 -3.50 -7.92
CA ALA A 246 -23.33 -4.00 -9.30
C ALA A 246 -22.89 -2.97 -10.36
N ASN A 247 -23.18 -1.68 -10.17
CA ASN A 247 -22.96 -0.70 -11.23
C ASN A 247 -21.47 -0.54 -11.59
N ARG A 248 -21.15 -0.65 -12.89
CA ARG A 248 -19.77 -0.62 -13.43
C ARG A 248 -18.99 0.64 -13.06
N ALA A 249 -19.64 1.79 -12.89
CA ALA A 249 -18.99 3.03 -12.47
C ALA A 249 -18.29 2.92 -11.11
N PHE A 250 -18.75 1.99 -10.25
CA PHE A 250 -18.15 1.76 -8.94
C PHE A 250 -16.87 0.91 -8.99
N ILE A 251 -16.52 0.28 -10.13
CA ILE A 251 -15.22 -0.41 -10.29
C ILE A 251 -14.05 0.60 -10.11
N PRO A 252 -13.90 1.63 -10.95
CA PRO A 252 -12.89 2.66 -10.71
C PRO A 252 -13.26 3.55 -9.51
N GLY A 253 -14.55 3.84 -9.29
CA GLY A 253 -15.00 4.72 -8.20
C GLY A 253 -14.61 4.24 -6.80
N ARG A 254 -14.66 2.93 -6.53
CA ARG A 254 -14.23 2.38 -5.24
C ARG A 254 -12.72 2.46 -5.04
N VAL A 255 -11.93 2.32 -6.11
CA VAL A 255 -10.48 2.54 -6.05
C VAL A 255 -10.20 3.99 -5.66
N ASN A 256 -10.81 4.97 -6.33
CA ASN A 256 -10.72 6.37 -5.94
C ASN A 256 -11.13 6.60 -4.48
N TYR A 257 -12.29 6.08 -4.08
CA TYR A 257 -12.85 6.27 -2.75
C TYR A 257 -11.97 5.70 -1.63
N PHE A 258 -11.40 4.51 -1.83
CA PHE A 258 -10.57 3.85 -0.82
C PHE A 258 -9.25 4.59 -0.61
N PHE A 259 -8.54 4.90 -1.71
CA PHE A 259 -7.24 5.55 -1.66
C PHE A 259 -7.32 7.08 -1.54
N LYS A 260 -8.53 7.64 -1.60
CA LYS A 260 -8.80 9.09 -1.57
C LYS A 260 -8.21 9.84 -2.77
N PHE A 261 -8.14 9.19 -3.92
CA PHE A 261 -7.73 9.83 -5.17
C PHE A 261 -8.87 10.65 -5.75
N THR A 262 -8.58 11.90 -6.13
CA THR A 262 -9.59 12.85 -6.64
C THR A 262 -9.41 13.21 -8.11
N GLY A 263 -8.53 12.50 -8.84
CA GLY A 263 -8.46 12.58 -10.29
C GLY A 263 -9.61 11.83 -10.98
N PRO A 264 -9.59 11.75 -12.33
CA PRO A 264 -10.67 11.13 -13.11
C PRO A 264 -10.96 9.67 -12.70
N SER A 265 -12.22 9.25 -12.84
CA SER A 265 -12.67 7.89 -12.52
C SER A 265 -13.62 7.40 -13.62
N ILE A 266 -13.13 6.52 -14.50
CA ILE A 266 -13.83 6.21 -15.77
C ILE A 266 -13.91 4.70 -16.00
N ALA A 267 -15.14 4.21 -16.22
CA ALA A 267 -15.41 2.87 -16.73
C ALA A 267 -15.60 2.95 -18.25
N VAL A 268 -14.89 2.09 -18.99
CA VAL A 268 -14.89 2.05 -20.46
C VAL A 268 -15.46 0.73 -20.94
N ASP A 269 -16.38 0.79 -21.89
CA ASP A 269 -16.94 -0.38 -22.57
C ASP A 269 -16.77 -0.23 -24.09
N THR A 270 -15.85 -1.01 -24.63
CA THR A 270 -15.67 -1.22 -26.08
C THR A 270 -15.71 -2.72 -26.39
N ALA A 271 -16.49 -3.48 -25.62
CA ALA A 271 -16.55 -4.94 -25.63
C ALA A 271 -15.18 -5.60 -25.34
N CYS A 272 -14.65 -6.40 -26.26
CA CYS A 272 -13.43 -7.18 -26.00
C CYS A 272 -12.16 -6.33 -25.91
N SER A 273 -12.18 -5.07 -26.36
CA SER A 273 -11.03 -4.15 -26.34
C SER A 273 -11.03 -3.18 -25.14
N SER A 274 -12.00 -3.29 -24.23
CA SER A 274 -12.27 -2.31 -23.17
C SER A 274 -11.04 -1.94 -22.34
N SER A 275 -10.26 -2.92 -21.86
CA SER A 275 -9.05 -2.64 -21.06
C SER A 275 -7.99 -1.85 -21.83
N LEU A 276 -7.75 -2.17 -23.11
CA LEU A 276 -6.73 -1.48 -23.89
C LEU A 276 -7.21 -0.08 -24.30
N ALA A 277 -8.51 0.09 -24.57
CA ALA A 277 -9.12 1.40 -24.76
C ALA A 277 -9.06 2.26 -23.49
N ALA A 278 -9.31 1.68 -22.31
CA ALA A 278 -9.15 2.35 -21.02
C ALA A 278 -7.70 2.78 -20.75
N ILE A 279 -6.73 1.93 -21.07
CA ILE A 279 -5.30 2.26 -21.00
C ILE A 279 -4.96 3.39 -21.98
N ASN A 280 -5.48 3.37 -23.20
CA ASN A 280 -5.29 4.45 -24.15
C ASN A 280 -5.84 5.79 -23.63
N LEU A 281 -7.02 5.79 -23.02
CA LEU A 281 -7.61 6.97 -22.38
C LEU A 281 -6.76 7.47 -21.21
N ALA A 282 -6.21 6.57 -20.40
CA ALA A 282 -5.28 6.91 -19.32
C ALA A 282 -4.00 7.57 -19.86
N ILE A 283 -3.43 7.05 -20.96
CA ILE A 283 -2.28 7.64 -21.65
C ILE A 283 -2.59 9.05 -22.13
N THR A 284 -3.75 9.28 -22.75
CA THR A 284 -4.19 10.62 -23.17
C THR A 284 -4.29 11.56 -21.98
N SER A 285 -4.87 11.12 -20.86
CA SER A 285 -5.03 11.94 -19.65
C SER A 285 -3.70 12.30 -19.00
N LEU A 286 -2.73 11.37 -19.00
CA LEU A 286 -1.35 11.63 -18.56
C LEU A 286 -0.66 12.66 -19.46
N LYS A 287 -0.79 12.53 -20.79
CA LYS A 287 -0.22 13.49 -21.75
C LYS A 287 -0.83 14.88 -21.62
N ASN A 288 -2.13 14.95 -21.38
CA ASN A 288 -2.87 16.21 -21.16
C ASN A 288 -2.68 16.79 -19.76
N ARG A 289 -1.99 16.09 -18.85
CA ARG A 289 -1.77 16.49 -17.45
C ARG A 289 -3.07 16.63 -16.64
N ASP A 290 -4.12 15.90 -17.02
CA ASP A 290 -5.31 15.72 -16.18
C ASP A 290 -4.97 14.91 -14.91
N CYS A 291 -3.98 14.03 -15.02
CA CYS A 291 -3.33 13.36 -13.91
C CYS A 291 -1.82 13.18 -14.18
N ASP A 292 -1.07 12.81 -13.15
CA ASP A 292 0.38 12.53 -13.22
C ASP A 292 0.67 11.04 -12.98
N THR A 293 -0.22 10.36 -12.26
CA THR A 293 -0.28 8.90 -12.15
C THR A 293 -1.64 8.42 -12.63
N ALA A 294 -1.69 7.29 -13.34
CA ALA A 294 -2.94 6.65 -13.73
C ALA A 294 -2.95 5.17 -13.34
N ILE A 295 -4.04 4.73 -12.72
CA ILE A 295 -4.36 3.33 -12.48
C ILE A 295 -5.24 2.87 -13.63
N ALA A 296 -4.76 1.95 -14.46
CA ALA A 296 -5.44 1.54 -15.68
C ALA A 296 -5.54 0.02 -15.78
N GLY A 297 -6.68 -0.53 -16.22
CA GLY A 297 -6.85 -1.98 -16.24
C GLY A 297 -8.16 -2.45 -16.86
N GLY A 298 -8.55 -3.68 -16.52
CA GLY A 298 -9.82 -4.23 -16.93
C GLY A 298 -10.26 -5.42 -16.10
N THR A 299 -11.57 -5.67 -16.11
CA THR A 299 -12.22 -6.71 -15.32
C THR A 299 -13.17 -7.52 -16.18
N ASN A 300 -13.19 -8.84 -16.00
CA ASN A 300 -14.21 -9.74 -16.52
C ASN A 300 -14.45 -10.87 -15.50
N VAL A 301 -15.67 -11.01 -15.00
CA VAL A 301 -16.06 -12.13 -14.14
C VAL A 301 -17.42 -12.64 -14.60
N MET A 302 -17.46 -13.91 -14.97
CA MET A 302 -18.61 -14.52 -15.64
C MET A 302 -19.51 -15.19 -14.62
N THR A 303 -20.75 -14.73 -14.52
CA THR A 303 -21.77 -15.32 -13.63
C THR A 303 -23.14 -15.46 -14.28
N ASN A 304 -23.40 -14.78 -15.40
CA ASN A 304 -24.68 -14.83 -16.10
C ASN A 304 -24.65 -15.88 -17.25
N PRO A 305 -25.46 -16.94 -17.17
CA PRO A 305 -25.55 -17.96 -18.23
C PRO A 305 -26.11 -17.43 -19.56
N ASP A 306 -26.91 -16.36 -19.55
CA ASP A 306 -27.50 -15.82 -20.78
C ASP A 306 -26.45 -15.27 -21.74
N ASN A 307 -25.32 -14.77 -21.21
CA ASN A 307 -24.19 -14.34 -22.02
C ASN A 307 -23.57 -15.51 -22.80
N PHE A 308 -23.49 -16.71 -22.20
CA PHE A 308 -23.08 -17.92 -22.91
C PHE A 308 -24.11 -18.33 -23.97
N ALA A 309 -25.40 -18.25 -23.64
CA ALA A 309 -26.49 -18.60 -24.55
C ALA A 309 -26.57 -17.66 -25.76
N GLY A 310 -26.39 -16.36 -25.56
CA GLY A 310 -26.39 -15.33 -26.61
C GLY A 310 -25.16 -15.41 -27.51
N LEU A 311 -23.96 -15.53 -26.92
CA LEU A 311 -22.72 -15.62 -27.69
C LEU A 311 -22.60 -16.93 -28.49
N ASP A 312 -23.10 -18.06 -27.98
CA ASP A 312 -23.19 -19.30 -28.76
C ASP A 312 -24.19 -19.20 -29.92
N ARG A 313 -25.36 -18.57 -29.70
CA ARG A 313 -26.32 -18.27 -30.78
C ARG A 313 -25.73 -17.35 -31.85
N GLY A 314 -24.84 -16.45 -31.45
CA GLY A 314 -24.06 -15.60 -32.35
C GLY A 314 -22.86 -16.28 -33.00
N HIS A 315 -22.62 -17.58 -32.72
CA HIS A 315 -21.48 -18.35 -33.20
C HIS A 315 -20.11 -17.75 -32.86
N PHE A 316 -20.02 -17.01 -31.74
CA PHE A 316 -18.76 -16.43 -31.27
C PHE A 316 -17.89 -17.44 -30.53
N LEU A 317 -18.52 -18.43 -29.89
CA LEU A 317 -17.87 -19.30 -28.92
C LEU A 317 -17.40 -20.62 -29.54
N SER A 318 -16.23 -21.06 -29.09
CA SER A 318 -15.73 -22.42 -29.35
C SER A 318 -16.57 -23.43 -28.57
N ARG A 319 -17.06 -24.45 -29.26
CA ARG A 319 -17.82 -25.56 -28.64
C ARG A 319 -16.91 -26.69 -28.16
N THR A 320 -15.65 -26.68 -28.61
CA THR A 320 -14.72 -27.80 -28.44
C THR A 320 -13.71 -27.60 -27.30
N GLY A 321 -13.59 -26.38 -26.76
CA GLY A 321 -12.66 -26.08 -25.67
C GLY A 321 -12.12 -24.65 -25.76
N ASN A 322 -10.83 -24.46 -25.44
CA ASN A 322 -10.19 -23.15 -25.42
C ASN A 322 -10.05 -22.47 -26.80
N CYS A 323 -9.57 -21.23 -26.82
CA CYS A 323 -9.23 -20.48 -28.04
C CYS A 323 -8.11 -21.19 -28.80
N LYS A 324 -8.42 -21.72 -29.98
CA LYS A 324 -7.45 -22.38 -30.87
C LYS A 324 -6.75 -21.38 -31.79
N ALA A 325 -6.10 -20.39 -31.19
CA ALA A 325 -5.45 -19.32 -31.94
C ALA A 325 -4.42 -19.89 -32.93
N PHE A 326 -4.55 -19.51 -34.21
CA PHE A 326 -3.73 -19.93 -35.35
C PHE A 326 -3.93 -21.37 -35.83
N ASP A 327 -4.83 -22.14 -35.24
CA ASP A 327 -5.13 -23.51 -35.68
C ASP A 327 -6.11 -23.53 -36.87
N ASP A 328 -6.01 -24.54 -37.72
CA ASP A 328 -6.98 -24.76 -38.79
C ASP A 328 -8.38 -25.14 -38.26
N GLY A 329 -8.46 -25.77 -37.08
CA GLY A 329 -9.70 -26.11 -36.39
C GLY A 329 -10.32 -24.99 -35.56
N ALA A 330 -9.88 -23.74 -35.73
CA ALA A 330 -10.38 -22.54 -35.05
C ALA A 330 -11.90 -22.30 -35.27
N ASP A 331 -12.72 -22.55 -34.24
CA ASP A 331 -14.20 -22.54 -34.28
C ASP A 331 -14.85 -21.44 -33.43
N GLY A 332 -14.06 -20.56 -32.79
CA GLY A 332 -14.56 -19.54 -31.87
C GLY A 332 -13.64 -19.35 -30.66
N TYR A 333 -14.02 -18.43 -29.77
CA TYR A 333 -13.27 -18.17 -28.54
C TYR A 333 -13.90 -18.86 -27.31
N CYS A 334 -13.08 -19.15 -26.32
CA CYS A 334 -13.52 -19.62 -25.00
C CYS A 334 -13.57 -18.43 -24.05
N ARG A 335 -14.70 -18.19 -23.37
CA ARG A 335 -14.80 -17.06 -22.43
C ARG A 335 -13.94 -17.29 -21.19
N ALA A 336 -13.44 -16.23 -20.57
CA ALA A 336 -12.60 -16.33 -19.38
C ALA A 336 -12.89 -15.25 -18.33
N ASP A 337 -12.76 -15.62 -17.06
CA ASP A 337 -12.60 -14.67 -15.98
C ASP A 337 -11.19 -14.02 -16.09
N GLY A 338 -11.03 -12.77 -15.67
CA GLY A 338 -9.73 -12.11 -15.65
C GLY A 338 -9.78 -10.71 -15.06
N ILE A 339 -8.76 -10.36 -14.28
CA ILE A 339 -8.57 -9.02 -13.71
C ILE A 339 -7.12 -8.62 -13.95
N GLY A 340 -6.89 -7.40 -14.43
CA GLY A 340 -5.56 -6.83 -14.53
C GLY A 340 -5.54 -5.35 -14.22
N THR A 341 -4.47 -4.89 -13.57
CA THR A 341 -4.25 -3.48 -13.21
C THR A 341 -2.81 -3.11 -13.47
N LEU A 342 -2.59 -1.94 -14.07
CA LEU A 342 -1.31 -1.29 -14.33
C LEU A 342 -1.27 0.07 -13.61
N ILE A 343 -0.08 0.47 -13.17
CA ILE A 343 0.21 1.83 -12.70
C ILE A 343 1.08 2.50 -13.75
N LEU A 344 0.61 3.64 -14.25
CA LEU A 344 1.20 4.37 -15.36
C LEU A 344 1.62 5.77 -14.90
N LYS A 345 2.78 6.23 -15.36
CA LYS A 345 3.23 7.62 -15.24
C LYS A 345 3.87 8.07 -16.55
N ARG A 346 3.98 9.37 -16.77
CA ARG A 346 4.91 9.86 -17.81
C ARG A 346 6.33 9.42 -17.41
N LEU A 347 7.13 9.00 -18.38
CA LEU A 347 8.47 8.49 -18.14
C LEU A 347 9.34 9.45 -17.30
N PRO A 348 9.33 10.78 -17.54
CA PRO A 348 10.05 11.74 -16.69
C PRO A 348 9.66 11.69 -15.21
N ASP A 349 8.37 11.59 -14.92
CA ASP A 349 7.87 11.57 -13.54
C ASP A 349 8.26 10.28 -12.83
N ALA A 350 8.23 9.15 -13.55
CA ALA A 350 8.69 7.87 -13.02
C ALA A 350 10.19 7.89 -12.67
N ILE A 351 11.01 8.53 -13.52
CA ILE A 351 12.45 8.69 -13.27
C ILE A 351 12.70 9.63 -12.07
N ALA A 352 12.01 10.77 -12.02
CA ALA A 352 12.13 11.75 -10.95
C ALA A 352 11.77 11.13 -9.58
N ASP A 353 10.72 10.32 -9.54
CA ASP A 353 10.26 9.66 -8.32
C ASP A 353 11.07 8.42 -7.95
N SER A 354 12.03 8.01 -8.81
CA SER A 354 12.81 6.78 -8.68
C SER A 354 11.90 5.56 -8.61
N ASP A 355 10.90 5.50 -9.48
CA ASP A 355 9.97 4.36 -9.61
C ASP A 355 10.62 3.20 -10.37
N PRO A 356 10.24 1.95 -10.08
CA PRO A 356 10.62 0.83 -10.94
C PRO A 356 9.94 0.99 -12.30
N ILE A 357 10.63 0.68 -13.40
CA ILE A 357 10.07 0.80 -14.76
C ILE A 357 10.13 -0.57 -15.43
N PHE A 358 8.98 -1.24 -15.51
CA PHE A 358 8.88 -2.60 -16.05
C PHE A 358 8.76 -2.65 -17.57
N GLY A 359 8.32 -1.54 -18.18
CA GLY A 359 8.21 -1.36 -19.62
C GLY A 359 7.77 0.06 -19.93
N VAL A 360 7.96 0.49 -21.17
CA VAL A 360 7.63 1.84 -21.63
C VAL A 360 6.70 1.76 -22.83
N ILE A 361 5.53 2.38 -22.71
CA ILE A 361 4.57 2.52 -23.79
C ILE A 361 5.00 3.71 -24.65
N LEU A 362 5.27 3.43 -25.92
CA LEU A 362 5.67 4.43 -26.91
C LEU A 362 4.45 5.13 -27.52
N GLY A 363 3.38 4.37 -27.73
CA GLY A 363 2.14 4.88 -28.29
C GLY A 363 1.02 3.85 -28.18
N ALA A 364 -0.21 4.33 -28.14
CA ALA A 364 -1.41 3.53 -28.22
C ALA A 364 -2.44 4.28 -29.05
N HIS A 365 -3.24 3.56 -29.83
CA HIS A 365 -4.30 4.15 -30.64
C HIS A 365 -5.51 3.23 -30.71
N THR A 366 -6.67 3.84 -30.92
CA THR A 366 -7.92 3.14 -31.20
C THR A 366 -8.52 3.65 -32.51
N ASN A 367 -9.01 2.75 -33.36
CA ASN A 367 -9.84 3.07 -34.52
C ASN A 367 -11.05 2.12 -34.63
N HIS A 368 -11.74 2.12 -35.77
CA HIS A 368 -12.95 1.33 -35.97
C HIS A 368 -12.99 0.68 -37.37
N SER A 369 -13.46 -0.56 -37.43
CA SER A 369 -13.65 -1.35 -38.66
C SER A 369 -14.97 -1.00 -39.34
N ALA A 370 -15.18 0.27 -39.68
CA ALA A 370 -16.47 0.79 -40.15
C ALA A 370 -16.91 0.21 -41.51
N GLU A 371 -15.95 -0.05 -42.40
CA GLU A 371 -16.19 -0.57 -43.76
C GLU A 371 -16.25 -2.11 -43.81
N SER A 372 -16.46 -2.76 -42.66
CA SER A 372 -16.56 -4.22 -42.61
C SER A 372 -17.89 -4.71 -43.17
N VAL A 373 -17.88 -5.91 -43.76
CA VAL A 373 -19.07 -6.57 -44.34
C VAL A 373 -20.15 -6.91 -43.30
N SER A 374 -19.78 -6.93 -42.02
CA SER A 374 -20.69 -7.09 -40.88
C SER A 374 -20.10 -6.38 -39.68
N ILE A 375 -20.97 -5.84 -38.81
CA ILE A 375 -20.57 -5.18 -37.56
C ILE A 375 -19.62 -6.02 -36.70
N THR A 376 -19.75 -7.36 -36.76
CA THR A 376 -18.96 -8.31 -35.96
C THR A 376 -17.70 -8.84 -36.66
N ARG A 377 -17.52 -8.55 -37.95
CA ARG A 377 -16.37 -9.03 -38.72
C ARG A 377 -15.22 -8.00 -38.64
N PRO A 378 -13.96 -8.42 -38.42
CA PRO A 378 -12.83 -7.51 -38.44
C PRO A 378 -12.45 -7.12 -39.87
N LEU A 379 -11.75 -5.98 -40.03
CA LEU A 379 -11.24 -5.50 -41.31
C LEU A 379 -9.73 -5.30 -41.26
N ALA A 380 -8.99 -5.95 -42.16
CA ALA A 380 -7.52 -5.89 -42.16
C ALA A 380 -6.98 -4.49 -42.40
N ASP A 381 -7.55 -3.76 -43.37
CA ASP A 381 -7.06 -2.43 -43.77
C ASP A 381 -7.16 -1.44 -42.60
N ALA A 382 -8.21 -1.56 -41.77
CA ALA A 382 -8.35 -0.79 -40.54
C ALA A 382 -7.26 -1.14 -39.52
N GLN A 383 -6.93 -2.42 -39.35
CA GLN A 383 -5.85 -2.87 -38.45
C GLN A 383 -4.47 -2.44 -38.96
N GLU A 384 -4.19 -2.58 -40.26
CA GLU A 384 -2.95 -2.12 -40.89
C GLU A 384 -2.75 -0.60 -40.77
N TYR A 385 -3.80 0.18 -41.02
CA TYR A 385 -3.76 1.62 -40.84
C TYR A 385 -3.37 1.98 -39.40
N LEU A 386 -3.97 1.30 -38.42
CA LEU A 386 -3.66 1.49 -37.01
C LEU A 386 -2.20 1.19 -36.69
N PHE A 387 -1.66 0.09 -37.21
CA PHE A 387 -0.26 -0.31 -36.99
C PHE A 387 0.72 0.68 -37.65
N LYS A 388 0.47 1.05 -38.91
CA LYS A 388 1.29 2.03 -39.64
C LYS A 388 1.27 3.40 -38.97
N LYS A 389 0.11 3.84 -38.47
CA LYS A 389 -0.03 5.07 -37.69
C LYS A 389 0.84 5.03 -36.43
N LEU A 390 0.77 3.95 -35.64
CA LEU A 390 1.61 3.76 -34.45
C LEU A 390 3.11 3.81 -34.78
N LEU A 391 3.55 3.09 -35.82
CA LEU A 391 4.95 3.05 -36.23
C LEU A 391 5.45 4.42 -36.69
N ASN A 392 4.64 5.14 -37.49
CA ASN A 392 4.97 6.47 -37.98
C ASN A 392 5.08 7.49 -36.84
N GLU A 393 4.13 7.50 -35.91
CA GLU A 393 4.15 8.47 -34.79
C GLU A 393 5.28 8.20 -33.78
N THR A 394 5.65 6.94 -33.59
CA THR A 394 6.71 6.55 -32.66
C THR A 394 8.11 6.55 -33.30
N GLY A 395 8.19 6.69 -34.63
CA GLY A 395 9.44 6.62 -35.39
C GLY A 395 10.09 5.24 -35.37
N ILE A 396 9.34 4.18 -35.04
CA ILE A 396 9.87 2.82 -34.93
C ILE A 396 9.79 2.11 -36.27
N HIS A 397 10.92 1.53 -36.70
CA HIS A 397 10.95 0.69 -37.88
C HIS A 397 10.26 -0.65 -37.63
N PRO A 398 9.44 -1.19 -38.57
CA PRO A 398 8.74 -2.45 -38.36
C PRO A 398 9.63 -3.65 -38.00
N HIS A 399 10.86 -3.70 -38.54
CA HIS A 399 11.84 -4.76 -38.23
C HIS A 399 12.38 -4.71 -36.80
N ASP A 400 12.22 -3.60 -36.09
CA ASP A 400 12.67 -3.51 -34.70
C ASP A 400 11.62 -4.03 -33.71
N VAL A 401 10.39 -4.30 -34.18
CA VAL A 401 9.41 -5.07 -33.43
C VAL A 401 9.76 -6.56 -33.57
N SER A 402 9.99 -7.21 -32.43
CA SER A 402 10.40 -8.62 -32.36
C SER A 402 9.32 -9.55 -31.84
N TYR A 403 8.23 -9.01 -31.27
CA TYR A 403 7.05 -9.78 -30.87
C TYR A 403 5.75 -9.05 -31.21
N VAL A 404 4.72 -9.78 -31.62
CA VAL A 404 3.33 -9.29 -31.64
C VAL A 404 2.47 -10.21 -30.79
N GLU A 405 1.92 -9.64 -29.72
CA GLU A 405 0.85 -10.26 -28.95
C GLU A 405 -0.46 -9.97 -29.68
N MET A 406 -0.90 -10.93 -30.49
CA MET A 406 -2.06 -10.81 -31.34
C MET A 406 -3.37 -10.87 -30.54
N HIS A 407 -4.45 -10.35 -31.12
CA HIS A 407 -5.79 -10.55 -30.59
C HIS A 407 -6.15 -12.04 -30.61
N GLY A 408 -5.92 -12.75 -31.72
CA GLY A 408 -5.87 -14.22 -31.81
C GLY A 408 -6.93 -14.94 -30.98
N THR A 409 -8.20 -14.78 -31.34
CA THR A 409 -9.35 -15.35 -30.62
C THR A 409 -9.63 -16.81 -31.00
N GLY A 410 -8.89 -17.39 -31.95
CA GLY A 410 -9.15 -18.76 -32.40
C GLY A 410 -10.36 -18.82 -33.32
N THR A 411 -10.52 -17.82 -34.18
CA THR A 411 -11.53 -17.82 -35.26
C THR A 411 -10.83 -17.93 -36.60
N GLN A 412 -11.23 -18.87 -37.45
CA GLN A 412 -10.56 -19.08 -38.75
C GLN A 412 -10.39 -17.78 -39.56
N ALA A 413 -11.48 -17.02 -39.74
CA ALA A 413 -11.47 -15.79 -40.52
C ALA A 413 -10.81 -14.61 -39.78
N GLY A 414 -11.08 -14.45 -38.48
CA GLY A 414 -10.51 -13.33 -37.71
C GLY A 414 -9.00 -13.46 -37.54
N ASP A 415 -8.50 -14.66 -37.24
CA ASP A 415 -7.07 -14.92 -37.12
C ASP A 415 -6.36 -14.71 -38.47
N ALA A 416 -6.98 -15.08 -39.60
CA ALA A 416 -6.42 -14.85 -40.94
C ALA A 416 -6.40 -13.37 -41.33
N VAL A 417 -7.46 -12.61 -40.99
CA VAL A 417 -7.51 -11.15 -41.17
C VAL A 417 -6.42 -10.46 -40.35
N GLU A 418 -6.25 -10.84 -39.09
CA GLU A 418 -5.21 -10.26 -38.25
C GLU A 418 -3.81 -10.65 -38.73
N MET A 419 -3.58 -11.92 -39.10
CA MET A 419 -2.31 -12.38 -39.66
C MET A 419 -1.93 -11.57 -40.90
N ARG A 420 -2.87 -11.36 -41.84
CA ARG A 420 -2.64 -10.52 -43.03
C ARG A 420 -2.19 -9.12 -42.64
N SER A 421 -2.89 -8.49 -41.70
CA SER A 421 -2.60 -7.13 -41.24
C SER A 421 -1.21 -7.00 -40.61
N VAL A 422 -0.82 -8.01 -39.81
CA VAL A 422 0.51 -8.08 -39.18
C VAL A 422 1.59 -8.27 -40.24
N LEU A 423 1.43 -9.21 -41.18
CA LEU A 423 2.42 -9.45 -42.22
C LEU A 423 2.59 -8.22 -43.13
N ASN A 424 1.50 -7.58 -43.55
CA ASN A 424 1.54 -6.38 -44.39
C ASN A 424 2.19 -5.17 -43.69
N SER A 425 2.32 -5.19 -42.37
CA SER A 425 2.92 -4.10 -41.59
C SER A 425 4.34 -4.41 -41.12
N PHE A 426 4.62 -5.65 -40.73
CA PHE A 426 5.87 -6.03 -40.03
C PHE A 426 6.75 -7.01 -40.82
N ALA A 427 6.22 -7.65 -41.85
CA ALA A 427 6.90 -8.67 -42.66
C ALA A 427 6.39 -8.67 -44.11
N PHE A 428 6.33 -7.46 -44.70
CA PHE A 428 5.67 -7.20 -45.98
C PHE A 428 6.42 -7.83 -47.17
N ASP A 429 7.73 -8.02 -47.02
CA ASP A 429 8.61 -8.68 -47.99
C ASP A 429 9.52 -9.72 -47.30
N HIS A 430 10.58 -10.15 -48.00
CA HIS A 430 11.59 -11.10 -47.50
C HIS A 430 12.87 -10.41 -47.01
N SER A 431 12.82 -9.09 -46.73
CA SER A 431 14.01 -8.29 -46.35
C SER A 431 14.36 -8.34 -44.86
N ARG A 432 13.49 -8.93 -44.02
CA ARG A 432 13.70 -9.04 -42.56
C ARG A 432 14.94 -9.91 -42.26
N PRO A 433 15.97 -9.39 -41.57
CA PRO A 433 17.13 -10.17 -41.15
C PRO A 433 16.75 -11.33 -40.22
N ARG A 434 17.46 -12.46 -40.30
CA ARG A 434 17.15 -13.66 -39.49
C ARG A 434 17.31 -13.43 -37.98
N ASP A 435 18.28 -12.61 -37.59
CA ASP A 435 18.55 -12.17 -36.21
C ASP A 435 17.49 -11.18 -35.68
N LYS A 436 16.66 -10.62 -36.57
CA LYS A 436 15.49 -9.80 -36.24
C LYS A 436 14.18 -10.53 -36.54
N SER A 437 14.10 -11.84 -36.27
CA SER A 437 12.87 -12.61 -36.47
C SER A 437 11.69 -12.00 -35.69
N LEU A 438 10.49 -12.04 -36.27
CA LEU A 438 9.24 -11.61 -35.63
C LEU A 438 8.54 -12.81 -35.02
N TYR A 439 8.29 -12.78 -33.72
CA TYR A 439 7.52 -13.82 -33.04
C TYR A 439 6.06 -13.40 -32.84
N LEU A 440 5.14 -14.37 -32.98
CA LEU A 440 3.71 -14.16 -32.80
C LEU A 440 3.15 -15.07 -31.71
N GLY A 441 2.18 -14.58 -30.95
CA GLY A 441 1.47 -15.38 -29.95
C GLY A 441 0.14 -14.75 -29.51
N SER A 442 -0.61 -15.50 -28.70
CA SER A 442 -1.84 -15.01 -28.04
C SER A 442 -2.00 -15.67 -26.68
N VAL A 443 -2.11 -14.87 -25.62
CA VAL A 443 -2.38 -15.29 -24.25
C VAL A 443 -3.70 -16.05 -24.12
N LYS A 444 -4.65 -15.79 -25.04
CA LYS A 444 -5.98 -16.39 -25.02
C LYS A 444 -5.94 -17.88 -25.28
N ALA A 445 -4.89 -18.39 -25.94
CA ALA A 445 -4.68 -19.82 -26.11
C ALA A 445 -4.46 -20.56 -24.79
N ASN A 446 -3.89 -19.88 -23.79
CA ASN A 446 -3.63 -20.45 -22.47
C ASN A 446 -4.83 -20.27 -21.56
N VAL A 447 -5.26 -19.02 -21.38
CA VAL A 447 -6.22 -18.63 -20.33
C VAL A 447 -7.58 -18.19 -20.85
N GLY A 448 -7.88 -18.43 -22.13
CA GLY A 448 -9.13 -18.03 -22.74
C GLY A 448 -9.24 -16.52 -22.99
N HIS A 449 -10.37 -16.13 -23.57
CA HIS A 449 -10.67 -14.75 -23.90
C HIS A 449 -11.37 -14.06 -22.73
N ALA A 450 -10.60 -13.26 -21.98
CA ALA A 450 -11.09 -12.52 -20.82
C ALA A 450 -11.88 -11.25 -21.18
N GLU A 451 -12.50 -11.22 -22.37
CA GLU A 451 -13.36 -10.12 -22.87
C GLU A 451 -12.78 -8.74 -22.53
N SER A 452 -13.44 -7.96 -21.66
CA SER A 452 -13.00 -6.61 -21.27
C SER A 452 -11.60 -6.54 -20.66
N ALA A 453 -11.09 -7.60 -20.04
CA ALA A 453 -9.76 -7.68 -19.43
C ALA A 453 -8.67 -8.23 -20.36
N SER A 454 -9.01 -8.59 -21.61
CA SER A 454 -8.07 -9.28 -22.51
C SER A 454 -6.79 -8.51 -22.82
N GLY A 455 -6.90 -7.20 -23.06
CA GLY A 455 -5.76 -6.34 -23.41
C GLY A 455 -4.77 -6.18 -22.26
N VAL A 456 -5.26 -5.97 -21.04
CA VAL A 456 -4.36 -5.87 -19.87
C VAL A 456 -3.68 -7.21 -19.54
N LEU A 457 -4.38 -8.35 -19.71
CA LEU A 457 -3.77 -9.68 -19.55
C LEU A 457 -2.65 -9.93 -20.57
N ALA A 458 -2.85 -9.50 -21.82
CA ALA A 458 -1.85 -9.54 -22.87
C ALA A 458 -0.62 -8.68 -22.53
N ILE A 459 -0.81 -7.46 -22.03
CA ILE A 459 0.30 -6.62 -21.55
C ILE A 459 1.06 -7.29 -20.40
N ILE A 460 0.36 -7.85 -19.42
CA ILE A 460 1.01 -8.51 -18.27
C ILE A 460 1.84 -9.72 -18.72
N LYS A 461 1.34 -10.53 -19.66
CA LYS A 461 2.14 -11.60 -20.28
C LYS A 461 3.44 -11.04 -20.88
N VAL A 462 3.35 -9.97 -21.67
CA VAL A 462 4.54 -9.35 -22.30
C VAL A 462 5.51 -8.80 -21.27
N LEU A 463 5.03 -8.16 -20.21
CA LEU A 463 5.90 -7.66 -19.13
C LEU A 463 6.64 -8.80 -18.42
N LEU A 464 5.96 -9.92 -18.14
CA LEU A 464 6.59 -11.11 -17.57
C LEU A 464 7.61 -11.72 -18.54
N MET A 465 7.31 -11.77 -19.83
CA MET A 465 8.26 -12.22 -20.86
C MET A 465 9.53 -11.35 -20.89
N MET A 466 9.37 -10.02 -20.79
CA MET A 466 10.50 -9.08 -20.72
C MET A 466 11.31 -9.28 -19.44
N GLN A 467 10.66 -9.43 -18.29
CA GLN A 467 11.33 -9.66 -17.00
C GLN A 467 12.10 -10.99 -16.96
N LYS A 468 11.54 -12.03 -17.59
CA LYS A 468 12.10 -13.39 -17.60
C LYS A 468 12.96 -13.67 -18.83
N ASN A 469 13.13 -12.70 -19.72
CA ASN A 469 13.91 -12.83 -20.96
C ASN A 469 13.49 -14.04 -21.81
N THR A 470 12.20 -14.33 -21.90
CA THR A 470 11.72 -15.58 -22.51
C THR A 470 10.35 -15.41 -23.16
N ILE A 471 10.17 -15.97 -24.36
CA ILE A 471 8.87 -16.14 -25.01
C ILE A 471 8.32 -17.54 -24.67
N PRO A 472 7.15 -17.65 -24.02
CA PRO A 472 6.54 -18.94 -23.70
C PRO A 472 5.99 -19.66 -24.94
N PRO A 473 5.84 -20.99 -24.90
CA PRO A 473 5.23 -21.75 -25.98
C PRO A 473 3.75 -21.39 -26.19
N HIS A 474 3.32 -21.39 -27.44
CA HIS A 474 1.96 -21.11 -27.90
C HIS A 474 1.17 -22.41 -28.00
N CYS A 475 0.21 -22.58 -27.10
CA CYS A 475 -0.60 -23.81 -27.02
C CYS A 475 -1.90 -23.79 -27.84
N GLY A 476 -2.09 -22.77 -28.69
CA GLY A 476 -3.32 -22.57 -29.48
C GLY A 476 -3.42 -23.46 -30.72
N ILE A 477 -2.28 -23.83 -31.31
CA ILE A 477 -2.22 -24.75 -32.46
C ILE A 477 -2.30 -26.18 -31.92
N LYS A 478 -3.44 -26.82 -32.10
CA LYS A 478 -3.74 -28.18 -31.62
C LYS A 478 -3.43 -29.25 -32.65
N THR A 479 -3.59 -28.92 -33.92
CA THR A 479 -3.47 -29.86 -35.04
C THR A 479 -2.44 -29.35 -36.06
N LYS A 480 -2.82 -28.38 -36.89
CA LYS A 480 -1.98 -27.77 -37.92
C LYS A 480 -2.30 -26.28 -38.01
N ILE A 481 -1.34 -25.52 -38.51
CA ILE A 481 -1.51 -24.08 -38.73
C ILE A 481 -2.66 -23.81 -39.71
N ASN A 482 -3.40 -22.73 -39.47
CA ASN A 482 -4.54 -22.29 -40.28
C ASN A 482 -4.16 -22.15 -41.75
N GLN A 483 -4.89 -22.84 -42.64
CA GLN A 483 -4.63 -22.85 -44.08
C GLN A 483 -4.84 -21.50 -44.78
N GLY A 484 -5.57 -20.58 -44.12
CA GLY A 484 -5.72 -19.20 -44.57
C GLY A 484 -4.47 -18.34 -44.37
N PHE A 485 -3.45 -18.84 -43.69
CA PHE A 485 -2.18 -18.12 -43.49
C PHE A 485 -1.25 -18.34 -44.69
N PRO A 486 -0.39 -17.36 -45.03
CA PRO A 486 0.64 -17.56 -46.05
C PRO A 486 1.58 -18.72 -45.71
N LYS A 487 2.01 -19.48 -46.72
CA LYS A 487 2.90 -20.65 -46.54
C LYS A 487 4.37 -20.26 -46.37
N ASP A 488 4.71 -18.98 -46.57
CA ASP A 488 6.07 -18.45 -46.61
C ASP A 488 6.46 -17.68 -45.33
N LEU A 489 5.79 -17.92 -44.19
CA LEU A 489 6.09 -17.25 -42.91
C LEU A 489 7.58 -17.34 -42.53
N ASP A 490 8.17 -18.53 -42.66
CA ASP A 490 9.60 -18.73 -42.35
C ASP A 490 10.51 -17.91 -43.28
N HIS A 491 10.17 -17.79 -44.57
CA HIS A 491 10.92 -16.96 -45.52
C HIS A 491 10.78 -15.46 -45.23
N ARG A 492 9.66 -15.05 -44.62
CA ARG A 492 9.42 -13.68 -44.12
C ARG A 492 10.08 -13.39 -42.77
N GLY A 493 10.74 -14.38 -42.16
CA GLY A 493 11.33 -14.26 -40.82
C GLY A 493 10.29 -14.19 -39.70
N VAL A 494 9.10 -14.77 -39.89
CA VAL A 494 8.02 -14.83 -38.90
C VAL A 494 7.96 -16.22 -38.25
N ARG A 495 7.86 -16.26 -36.92
CA ARG A 495 7.93 -17.48 -36.12
C ARG A 495 6.83 -17.55 -35.06
N ILE A 496 6.47 -18.76 -34.66
CA ILE A 496 5.58 -19.05 -33.53
C ILE A 496 6.32 -20.04 -32.62
N ALA A 497 6.46 -19.73 -31.34
CA ALA A 497 7.08 -20.64 -30.38
C ALA A 497 6.13 -21.81 -30.10
N GLN A 498 6.36 -23.02 -30.63
CA GLN A 498 5.37 -24.11 -30.53
C GLN A 498 5.55 -25.02 -29.31
N LYS A 499 6.74 -25.64 -29.16
CA LYS A 499 6.97 -26.68 -28.13
C LYS A 499 7.87 -26.24 -27.00
N GLU A 500 8.88 -25.45 -27.31
CA GLU A 500 9.87 -24.96 -26.35
C GLU A 500 9.76 -23.45 -26.23
N SER A 501 10.06 -22.94 -25.04
CA SER A 501 10.24 -21.51 -24.82
C SER A 501 11.44 -21.01 -25.60
N VAL A 502 11.39 -19.75 -26.05
CA VAL A 502 12.47 -19.13 -26.83
C VAL A 502 13.17 -18.08 -25.98
N ASP A 503 14.50 -18.09 -25.96
CA ASP A 503 15.28 -17.01 -25.35
C ASP A 503 14.94 -15.68 -26.02
N TRP A 504 14.64 -14.70 -25.19
CA TRP A 504 14.28 -13.36 -25.63
C TRP A 504 14.99 -12.35 -24.74
N SER A 505 16.31 -12.53 -24.64
CA SER A 505 17.20 -11.67 -23.89
C SER A 505 17.25 -10.26 -24.48
N ARG A 506 17.38 -9.26 -23.60
CA ARG A 506 17.56 -7.87 -24.00
C ARG A 506 18.86 -7.72 -24.80
N PRO A 507 18.85 -7.15 -26.02
CA PRO A 507 20.07 -6.92 -26.78
C PRO A 507 21.00 -5.92 -26.09
N GLU A 508 22.31 -6.11 -26.21
CA GLU A 508 23.31 -5.17 -25.69
C GLU A 508 23.13 -3.78 -26.34
N GLY A 509 23.03 -2.73 -25.52
CA GLY A 509 22.75 -1.37 -25.98
C GLY A 509 21.37 -1.17 -26.63
N GLY A 510 20.53 -2.22 -26.69
CA GLY A 510 19.25 -2.22 -27.38
C GLY A 510 18.03 -2.36 -26.45
N LYS A 511 16.86 -2.41 -27.08
CA LYS A 511 15.56 -2.62 -26.43
C LYS A 511 14.75 -3.62 -27.25
N ARG A 512 14.04 -4.51 -26.57
CA ARG A 512 12.97 -5.32 -27.17
C ARG A 512 11.75 -4.44 -27.37
N ARG A 513 11.05 -4.63 -28.49
CA ARG A 513 9.83 -3.89 -28.82
C ARG A 513 8.72 -4.85 -29.22
N VAL A 514 7.51 -4.54 -28.77
CA VAL A 514 6.34 -5.41 -28.89
C VAL A 514 5.12 -4.60 -29.29
N LEU A 515 4.35 -5.12 -30.25
CA LEU A 515 2.99 -4.66 -30.49
C LEU A 515 2.00 -5.56 -29.74
N VAL A 516 1.07 -4.94 -29.01
CA VAL A 516 -0.05 -5.63 -28.35
C VAL A 516 -1.35 -5.22 -29.04
N ASN A 517 -2.10 -6.20 -29.54
CA ASN A 517 -3.37 -6.00 -30.22
C ASN A 517 -4.56 -6.44 -29.36
N ASN A 518 -5.62 -5.65 -29.38
CA ASN A 518 -6.90 -6.03 -28.79
C ASN A 518 -8.07 -5.43 -29.57
N PHE A 519 -8.86 -6.30 -30.23
CA PHE A 519 -9.97 -5.88 -31.07
C PHE A 519 -11.31 -6.27 -30.46
N SER A 520 -12.41 -5.71 -30.97
CA SER A 520 -13.75 -5.99 -30.48
C SER A 520 -14.74 -6.31 -31.58
N ALA A 521 -15.73 -7.16 -31.23
CA ALA A 521 -16.86 -7.49 -32.09
C ALA A 521 -17.79 -6.29 -32.36
N ALA A 522 -17.62 -5.17 -31.65
CA ALA A 522 -18.30 -3.92 -31.95
C ALA A 522 -17.58 -3.11 -33.04
N GLY A 523 -16.48 -3.62 -33.60
CA GLY A 523 -15.69 -2.99 -34.66
C GLY A 523 -14.47 -2.19 -34.17
N GLY A 524 -14.39 -1.87 -32.87
CA GLY A 524 -13.29 -1.09 -32.31
C GLY A 524 -11.98 -1.88 -32.25
N ASN A 525 -10.89 -1.31 -32.79
CA ASN A 525 -9.56 -1.90 -32.70
C ASN A 525 -8.66 -1.01 -31.86
N THR A 526 -7.96 -1.58 -30.88
CA THR A 526 -6.94 -0.88 -30.11
C THR A 526 -5.61 -1.63 -30.20
N SER A 527 -4.52 -0.89 -30.41
CA SER A 527 -3.17 -1.43 -30.41
C SER A 527 -2.23 -0.52 -29.62
N LEU A 528 -1.20 -1.14 -29.03
CA LEU A 528 -0.22 -0.48 -28.18
C LEU A 528 1.18 -0.95 -28.56
N LEU A 529 2.12 -0.01 -28.67
CA LEU A 529 3.55 -0.29 -28.88
C LEU A 529 4.32 -0.12 -27.56
N LEU A 530 4.96 -1.20 -27.11
CA LEU A 530 5.70 -1.30 -25.85
C LEU A 530 7.19 -1.56 -26.13
N GLU A 531 8.07 -1.01 -25.30
CA GLU A 531 9.50 -1.33 -25.30
C GLU A 531 10.04 -1.59 -23.89
N ASP A 532 11.25 -2.15 -23.81
CA ASP A 532 12.00 -2.28 -22.55
C ASP A 532 12.11 -0.94 -21.82
N GLY A 533 12.02 -1.00 -20.48
CA GLY A 533 12.41 0.11 -19.61
C GLY A 533 13.86 0.56 -19.83
N PRO A 534 14.25 1.75 -19.34
CA PRO A 534 15.65 2.15 -19.29
C PRO A 534 16.51 1.00 -18.75
N ALA A 535 17.70 0.79 -19.34
CA ALA A 535 18.61 -0.19 -18.77
C ALA A 535 18.88 0.24 -17.32
N VAL A 536 18.83 -0.72 -16.39
CA VAL A 536 19.34 -0.49 -15.04
C VAL A 536 20.84 -0.28 -15.23
N HIS A 537 21.27 0.97 -15.41
CA HIS A 537 22.66 1.26 -15.72
C HIS A 537 23.50 0.84 -14.51
N PRO A 538 24.42 -0.14 -14.66
CA PRO A 538 25.39 -0.43 -13.61
C PRO A 538 26.29 0.79 -13.33
N ALA A 539 26.31 1.81 -14.21
CA ALA A 539 26.99 3.08 -13.97
C ALA A 539 26.36 3.95 -12.86
N ARG A 540 25.17 3.61 -12.33
CA ARG A 540 24.65 4.16 -11.07
C ARG A 540 24.94 3.27 -9.86
N GLN A 541 25.75 2.21 -10.01
CA GLN A 541 26.51 1.70 -8.88
C GLN A 541 27.45 2.83 -8.48
N HIS A 542 27.02 3.64 -7.53
CA HIS A 542 27.95 4.45 -6.76
C HIS A 542 29.06 3.50 -6.33
N GLN A 543 30.29 3.76 -6.80
CA GLN A 543 31.42 2.87 -6.55
C GLN A 543 31.65 2.65 -5.05
N ASP A 544 31.19 3.61 -4.26
CA ASP A 544 31.05 3.53 -2.81
C ASP A 544 29.59 3.19 -2.49
N GLY A 545 29.33 2.00 -1.93
CA GLY A 545 27.99 1.56 -1.51
C GLY A 545 27.35 2.49 -0.47
N ASP A 546 26.18 2.13 0.06
CA ASP A 546 25.57 2.91 1.14
C ASP A 546 26.49 2.95 2.38
N PRO A 547 26.95 4.14 2.83
CA PRO A 547 27.88 4.25 3.95
C PRO A 547 27.21 4.06 5.31
N ARG A 548 25.88 3.89 5.37
CA ARG A 548 25.16 3.63 6.62
C ARG A 548 25.52 2.26 7.18
N THR A 549 25.95 2.26 8.42
CA THR A 549 26.23 1.05 9.21
C THR A 549 24.97 0.37 9.72
N GLU A 550 23.89 1.11 9.96
CA GLU A 550 22.62 0.59 10.48
C GLU A 550 21.44 1.07 9.61
N HIS A 551 20.49 0.17 9.37
CA HIS A 551 19.33 0.39 8.50
C HIS A 551 18.02 0.09 9.23
N VAL A 552 16.96 0.83 8.88
CA VAL A 552 15.60 0.61 9.39
C VAL A 552 14.79 -0.20 8.39
N VAL A 553 14.30 -1.36 8.78
CA VAL A 553 13.34 -2.16 7.98
C VAL A 553 12.00 -2.20 8.71
N ALA A 554 10.93 -1.78 8.04
CA ALA A 554 9.60 -1.67 8.64
C ALA A 554 8.60 -2.64 8.00
N VAL A 555 7.74 -3.26 8.81
CA VAL A 555 6.64 -4.12 8.34
C VAL A 555 5.37 -3.68 9.01
N SER A 556 4.28 -3.56 8.24
CA SER A 556 2.98 -3.17 8.79
C SER A 556 1.82 -3.95 8.20
N ALA A 557 0.73 -4.04 8.96
CA ALA A 557 -0.53 -4.61 8.49
C ALA A 557 -1.75 -4.06 9.26
N ARG A 558 -2.95 -4.36 8.75
CA ARG A 558 -4.22 -3.98 9.41
C ARG A 558 -4.72 -5.01 10.41
N SER A 559 -4.22 -6.24 10.35
CA SER A 559 -4.56 -7.32 11.27
C SER A 559 -3.30 -8.01 11.80
N THR A 560 -3.43 -8.64 12.97
CA THR A 560 -2.35 -9.41 13.60
C THR A 560 -1.85 -10.54 12.70
N LYS A 561 -2.79 -11.27 12.09
CA LYS A 561 -2.46 -12.41 11.22
C LYS A 561 -1.75 -11.96 9.93
N ALA A 562 -2.23 -10.87 9.31
CA ALA A 562 -1.55 -10.30 8.15
C ALA A 562 -0.14 -9.79 8.50
N LEU A 563 0.06 -9.24 9.70
CA LEU A 563 1.38 -8.80 10.16
C LEU A 563 2.36 -9.97 10.30
N GLU A 564 1.91 -11.08 10.89
CA GLU A 564 2.68 -12.32 10.99
C GLU A 564 3.06 -12.87 9.61
N GLU A 565 2.09 -12.97 8.71
CA GLU A 565 2.29 -13.51 7.35
C GLU A 565 3.19 -12.60 6.51
N ASN A 566 3.06 -11.27 6.64
CA ASN A 566 3.94 -10.31 5.96
C ASN A 566 5.40 -10.44 6.42
N MET A 567 5.65 -10.62 7.73
CA MET A 567 7.01 -10.83 8.23
C MET A 567 7.62 -12.15 7.73
N LYS A 568 6.84 -13.24 7.72
CA LYS A 568 7.27 -14.53 7.17
C LYS A 568 7.55 -14.46 5.67
N ALA A 569 6.69 -13.77 4.92
CA ALA A 569 6.89 -13.58 3.49
C ALA A 569 8.15 -12.77 3.19
N LEU A 570 8.40 -11.70 3.96
CA LEU A 570 9.60 -10.90 3.82
C LEU A 570 10.87 -11.70 4.17
N GLU A 571 10.84 -12.50 5.24
CA GLU A 571 11.96 -13.38 5.56
C GLU A 571 12.25 -14.37 4.44
N ALA A 572 11.23 -15.03 3.90
CA ALA A 572 11.38 -15.97 2.79
C ALA A 572 11.92 -15.28 1.52
N PHE A 573 11.53 -14.03 1.26
CA PHE A 573 12.11 -13.24 0.17
C PHE A 573 13.61 -13.02 0.36
N ILE A 574 14.03 -12.60 1.57
CA ILE A 574 15.45 -12.39 1.87
C ILE A 574 16.23 -13.71 1.73
N ALA A 575 15.68 -14.82 2.24
CA ALA A 575 16.33 -16.14 2.19
C ALA A 575 16.56 -16.67 0.76
N ASN A 576 15.73 -16.24 -0.20
CA ASN A 576 15.82 -16.67 -1.61
C ASN A 576 16.49 -15.61 -2.52
N SER A 577 16.98 -14.51 -1.95
CA SER A 577 17.61 -13.42 -2.71
C SER A 577 19.10 -13.73 -2.98
N TRP A 578 19.57 -13.37 -4.18
CA TRP A 578 20.94 -13.59 -4.64
C TRP A 578 21.72 -12.28 -4.87
N ALA A 579 21.14 -11.15 -4.48
CA ALA A 579 21.79 -9.83 -4.54
C ALA A 579 22.89 -9.70 -3.47
N PRO A 580 23.92 -8.86 -3.70
CA PRO A 580 24.92 -8.54 -2.68
C PRO A 580 24.27 -8.00 -1.41
N GLU A 581 24.70 -8.48 -0.24
CA GLU A 581 24.03 -8.24 1.05
C GLU A 581 23.83 -6.76 1.38
N GLY A 582 24.88 -5.93 1.26
CA GLY A 582 24.82 -4.51 1.59
C GLY A 582 23.91 -3.69 0.66
N GLU A 583 23.86 -4.04 -0.62
CA GLU A 583 22.97 -3.41 -1.59
C GLU A 583 21.51 -3.79 -1.29
N LEU A 584 21.24 -5.08 -1.02
CA LEU A 584 19.89 -5.53 -0.73
C LEU A 584 19.34 -4.92 0.56
N LEU A 585 20.14 -4.82 1.62
CA LEU A 585 19.68 -4.27 2.91
C LEU A 585 19.29 -2.80 2.82
N SER A 586 20.12 -1.97 2.16
CA SER A 586 19.84 -0.54 1.99
C SER A 586 18.60 -0.30 1.11
N GLN A 587 18.46 -1.04 0.01
CA GLN A 587 17.28 -0.99 -0.86
C GLN A 587 16.02 -1.53 -0.18
N LEU A 588 16.16 -2.53 0.70
CA LEU A 588 15.07 -3.03 1.53
C LEU A 588 14.62 -1.98 2.55
N SER A 589 15.56 -1.28 3.19
CA SER A 589 15.25 -0.17 4.08
C SER A 589 14.47 0.91 3.34
N TYR A 590 14.96 1.37 2.18
CA TYR A 590 14.26 2.35 1.33
C TYR A 590 12.86 1.89 0.93
N THR A 591 12.75 0.67 0.41
CA THR A 591 11.48 0.15 -0.10
C THR A 591 10.44 0.00 1.00
N THR A 592 10.83 -0.53 2.17
CA THR A 592 9.89 -0.79 3.27
C THR A 592 9.51 0.44 4.08
N THR A 593 10.30 1.50 4.01
CA THR A 593 10.04 2.77 4.70
C THR A 593 9.42 3.81 3.77
N ALA A 594 10.20 4.42 2.87
CA ALA A 594 9.75 5.51 2.01
C ALA A 594 8.71 5.08 0.95
N ARG A 595 8.69 3.79 0.58
CA ARG A 595 7.93 3.28 -0.58
C ARG A 595 6.76 2.36 -0.19
N ARG A 596 6.29 2.43 1.06
CA ARG A 596 5.12 1.69 1.54
C ARG A 596 4.22 2.56 2.41
N VAL A 597 2.91 2.30 2.33
CA VAL A 597 1.94 2.84 3.29
C VAL A 597 2.08 2.06 4.61
N HIS A 598 2.14 2.79 5.72
CA HIS A 598 2.27 2.18 7.03
C HIS A 598 0.91 2.02 7.73
N HIS A 599 0.50 0.77 7.98
CA HIS A 599 -0.79 0.44 8.59
C HIS A 599 -0.76 0.50 10.12
N SER A 600 -1.90 0.33 10.79
CA SER A 600 -2.01 0.53 12.24
C SER A 600 -1.22 -0.44 13.11
N ARG A 601 -0.83 -1.62 12.62
CA ARG A 601 0.03 -2.56 13.35
C ARG A 601 1.38 -2.57 12.67
N ARG A 602 2.44 -2.20 13.38
CA ARG A 602 3.77 -1.99 12.83
C ARG A 602 4.82 -2.66 13.69
N VAL A 603 5.85 -3.18 13.04
CA VAL A 603 7.14 -3.54 13.63
C VAL A 603 8.23 -2.85 12.80
N ALA A 604 9.35 -2.54 13.44
CA ALA A 604 10.50 -1.99 12.76
C ALA A 604 11.77 -2.53 13.43
N PHE A 605 12.79 -2.76 12.62
CA PHE A 605 14.05 -3.37 13.03
C PHE A 605 15.19 -2.46 12.62
N VAL A 606 16.12 -2.24 13.54
CA VAL A 606 17.42 -1.66 13.26
C VAL A 606 18.40 -2.81 13.07
N THR A 607 19.07 -2.84 11.93
CA THR A 607 19.98 -3.94 11.58
C THR A 607 21.12 -3.47 10.68
N ASN A 608 22.25 -4.16 10.77
CA ASN A 608 23.42 -4.01 9.91
C ASN A 608 23.66 -5.23 9.00
N GLY A 609 22.83 -6.27 9.09
CA GLY A 609 22.97 -7.49 8.30
C GLY A 609 21.64 -8.20 8.05
N LEU A 610 21.59 -9.02 6.99
CA LEU A 610 20.36 -9.72 6.60
C LEU A 610 20.06 -10.91 7.52
N ASP A 611 21.06 -11.61 8.02
CA ASP A 611 20.85 -12.78 8.89
C ASP A 611 20.20 -12.42 10.22
N ASP A 612 20.61 -11.32 10.85
CA ASP A 612 20.01 -10.85 12.10
C ASP A 612 18.61 -10.25 11.88
N LEU A 613 18.39 -9.61 10.73
CA LEU A 613 17.06 -9.19 10.31
C LEU A 613 16.11 -10.37 10.15
N ARG A 614 16.54 -11.45 9.49
CA ARG A 614 15.73 -12.67 9.29
C ARG A 614 15.33 -13.30 10.63
N LYS A 615 16.28 -13.46 11.56
CA LYS A 615 15.99 -13.95 12.92
C LYS A 615 14.98 -13.04 13.64
N SER A 616 15.16 -11.73 13.53
CA SER A 616 14.28 -10.73 14.13
C SER A 616 12.85 -10.79 13.55
N LEU A 617 12.72 -10.96 12.23
CA LEU A 617 11.44 -11.15 11.55
C LEU A 617 10.72 -12.41 12.03
N LEU A 618 11.41 -13.54 12.14
CA LEU A 618 10.80 -14.80 12.62
C LEU A 618 10.37 -14.71 14.09
N ASN A 619 11.22 -14.14 14.95
CA ASN A 619 10.90 -13.95 16.36
C ASN A 619 9.70 -13.01 16.54
N ALA A 620 9.68 -11.89 15.81
CA ALA A 620 8.56 -10.95 15.84
C ALA A 620 7.29 -11.56 15.25
N ALA A 621 7.38 -12.38 14.19
CA ALA A 621 6.25 -13.11 13.63
C ALA A 621 5.62 -14.05 14.66
N ALA A 622 6.44 -14.82 15.39
CA ALA A 622 5.96 -15.68 16.48
C ALA A 622 5.28 -14.88 17.62
N ALA A 623 5.71 -13.63 17.83
CA ALA A 623 5.15 -12.72 18.83
C ALA A 623 4.10 -11.74 18.28
N ALA A 624 3.63 -11.89 17.02
CA ALA A 624 2.76 -10.91 16.36
C ALA A 624 1.46 -10.62 17.14
N GLY A 625 0.94 -11.62 17.87
CA GLY A 625 -0.20 -11.49 18.77
C GLY A 625 -0.02 -10.48 19.91
N GLN A 626 1.21 -10.17 20.27
CA GLN A 626 1.56 -9.21 21.33
C GLN A 626 1.70 -7.78 20.80
N VAL A 627 1.87 -7.60 19.48
CA VAL A 627 1.98 -6.29 18.84
C VAL A 627 0.64 -5.58 18.94
N LYS A 628 0.58 -4.49 19.70
CA LYS A 628 -0.61 -3.63 19.79
C LYS A 628 -0.71 -2.73 18.54
N GLY A 629 -1.93 -2.29 18.22
CA GLY A 629 -2.09 -1.24 17.21
C GLY A 629 -1.54 0.09 17.73
N ILE A 630 -1.09 0.95 16.82
CA ILE A 630 -0.72 2.33 17.17
C ILE A 630 -1.92 3.05 17.80
N PRO A 631 -1.69 3.96 18.76
CA PRO A 631 -2.75 4.76 19.35
C PRO A 631 -3.50 5.59 18.30
N ALA A 632 -4.79 5.86 18.54
CA ALA A 632 -5.59 6.73 17.66
C ALA A 632 -5.12 8.19 17.67
N VAL A 633 -4.51 8.62 18.78
CA VAL A 633 -3.89 9.94 18.94
C VAL A 633 -2.40 9.71 19.14
N SER A 634 -1.57 10.24 18.24
CA SER A 634 -0.12 10.13 18.36
C SER A 634 0.37 10.86 19.61
N PRO A 635 1.41 10.34 20.30
CA PRO A 635 1.93 10.98 21.49
C PRO A 635 2.55 12.35 21.17
N LYS A 636 2.48 13.26 22.14
CA LYS A 636 3.16 14.56 22.05
C LYS A 636 4.68 14.35 22.10
N VAL A 637 5.43 15.02 21.23
CA VAL A 637 6.89 14.98 21.22
C VAL A 637 7.42 16.38 21.52
N GLY A 638 8.28 16.51 22.53
CA GLY A 638 8.99 17.77 22.81
C GLY A 638 10.49 17.66 22.53
N PHE A 639 11.15 18.80 22.31
CA PHE A 639 12.60 18.86 22.18
C PHE A 639 13.23 19.40 23.46
N ILE A 640 14.21 18.69 24.00
CA ILE A 640 14.95 19.11 25.19
C ILE A 640 16.40 19.39 24.81
N PHE A 641 16.91 20.57 25.13
CA PHE A 641 18.21 21.05 24.66
C PHE A 641 19.23 20.94 25.79
N THR A 642 20.24 20.08 25.58
CA THR A 642 21.28 19.79 26.56
C THR A 642 22.09 21.04 26.93
N GLY A 643 22.44 21.20 28.20
CA GLY A 643 23.33 22.27 28.64
C GLY A 643 24.82 21.99 28.36
N GLN A 644 25.68 22.78 29.00
CA GLN A 644 27.13 22.58 28.94
C GLN A 644 27.56 21.34 29.74
N GLY A 645 28.48 20.54 29.20
CA GLY A 645 28.98 19.28 29.78
C GLY A 645 28.94 18.07 28.82
N ALA A 646 28.18 18.17 27.73
CA ALA A 646 28.08 17.13 26.69
C ALA A 646 29.11 17.28 25.55
N GLN A 647 29.93 18.34 25.55
CA GLN A 647 30.86 18.63 24.45
C GLN A 647 31.96 17.59 24.33
N GLU A 648 32.41 17.35 23.12
CA GLU A 648 33.53 16.46 22.80
C GLU A 648 34.20 16.93 21.50
N THR A 649 35.43 16.47 21.28
CA THR A 649 36.13 16.68 20.01
C THR A 649 35.38 15.97 18.88
N ALA A 650 35.26 16.62 17.72
CA ALA A 650 34.52 16.12 16.55
C ALA A 650 33.01 15.98 16.78
N MET A 651 32.41 16.92 17.51
CA MET A 651 30.99 16.91 17.85
C MET A 651 30.10 16.93 16.60
N ALA A 652 29.17 15.98 16.49
CA ALA A 652 28.26 15.82 15.35
C ALA A 652 28.93 15.62 13.97
N ASN A 653 30.22 15.27 13.92
CA ASN A 653 30.97 15.08 12.67
C ASN A 653 30.35 14.03 11.74
N GLY A 654 29.81 12.95 12.32
CA GLY A 654 29.11 11.90 11.56
C GLY A 654 27.93 12.47 10.76
N TYR A 655 27.08 13.27 11.38
CA TYR A 655 25.98 13.95 10.70
C TYR A 655 26.47 14.94 9.65
N TYR A 656 27.49 15.74 9.96
CA TYR A 656 28.09 16.70 9.03
C TYR A 656 28.63 16.03 7.75
N LYS A 657 29.23 14.85 7.87
CA LYS A 657 29.71 14.09 6.71
C LYS A 657 28.56 13.43 5.94
N SER A 658 27.60 12.83 6.65
CA SER A 658 26.58 11.96 6.06
C SER A 658 25.37 12.69 5.49
N PHE A 659 24.97 13.84 6.05
CA PHE A 659 23.72 14.52 5.67
C PHE A 659 23.98 15.92 5.11
N SER A 660 23.55 16.15 3.87
CA SER A 660 23.78 17.42 3.17
C SER A 660 22.98 18.58 3.78
N SER A 661 21.75 18.33 4.23
CA SER A 661 20.89 19.34 4.88
C SER A 661 21.51 19.84 6.19
N PHE A 662 21.96 18.92 7.05
CA PHE A 662 22.65 19.26 8.29
C PHE A 662 23.97 20.01 8.02
N ARG A 663 24.78 19.56 7.06
CA ARG A 663 26.02 20.24 6.67
C ARG A 663 25.77 21.66 6.17
N SER A 664 24.73 21.85 5.34
CA SER A 664 24.34 23.17 4.83
C SER A 664 23.92 24.10 5.98
N ASP A 665 23.12 23.62 6.92
CA ASP A 665 22.74 24.38 8.12
C ASP A 665 23.97 24.81 8.93
N ILE A 666 24.92 23.90 9.17
CA ILE A 666 26.16 24.22 9.88
C ILE A 666 26.95 25.32 9.18
N HIS A 667 27.15 25.23 7.86
CA HIS A 667 27.86 26.26 7.11
C HIS A 667 27.15 27.61 7.13
N GLN A 668 25.82 27.61 7.02
CA GLN A 668 25.03 28.85 7.08
C GLN A 668 25.16 29.50 8.46
N LEU A 669 25.02 28.73 9.53
CA LEU A 669 25.11 29.21 10.91
C LEU A 669 26.53 29.69 11.27
N ASP A 670 27.56 28.96 10.85
CA ASP A 670 28.96 29.37 11.03
C ASP A 670 29.30 30.65 10.25
N SER A 671 28.76 30.80 9.04
CA SER A 671 28.91 32.03 8.24
C SER A 671 28.28 33.23 8.95
N ILE A 672 27.13 33.05 9.61
CA ILE A 672 26.51 34.12 10.40
C ILE A 672 27.39 34.47 11.61
N ALA A 673 27.90 33.46 12.34
CA ALA A 673 28.79 33.68 13.48
C ALA A 673 30.06 34.46 13.10
N THR A 674 30.71 34.08 12.00
CA THR A 674 31.92 34.75 11.51
C THR A 674 31.64 36.17 11.01
N LEU A 675 30.49 36.42 10.36
CA LEU A 675 30.06 37.77 9.97
C LEU A 675 29.80 38.68 11.18
N GLN A 676 29.39 38.12 12.32
CA GLN A 676 29.23 38.83 13.58
C GLN A 676 30.56 39.01 14.35
N GLY A 677 31.68 38.54 13.81
CA GLY A 677 33.02 38.70 14.40
C GLY A 677 33.45 37.60 15.37
N PHE A 678 32.72 36.49 15.46
CA PHE A 678 33.12 35.33 16.27
C PHE A 678 34.06 34.40 15.49
N PRO A 679 34.91 33.61 16.18
CA PRO A 679 35.67 32.55 15.54
C PRO A 679 34.75 31.47 14.95
N SER A 680 35.19 30.84 13.87
CA SER A 680 34.47 29.71 13.26
C SER A 680 34.36 28.53 14.24
N VAL A 681 33.21 27.88 14.24
CA VAL A 681 32.90 26.70 15.06
C VAL A 681 33.27 25.38 14.38
N LEU A 682 33.69 25.41 13.10
CA LEU A 682 34.08 24.22 12.34
C LEU A 682 35.18 23.38 13.00
N PRO A 683 36.20 23.94 13.68
CA PRO A 683 37.20 23.13 14.39
C PRO A 683 36.60 22.17 15.43
N LEU A 684 35.51 22.56 16.10
CA LEU A 684 34.79 21.72 17.07
C LEU A 684 34.14 20.50 16.39
N ILE A 685 33.58 20.70 15.19
CA ILE A 685 32.86 19.68 14.42
C ILE A 685 33.82 18.75 13.68
N HIS A 686 34.85 19.32 13.04
CA HIS A 686 35.86 18.53 12.34
C HIS A 686 36.77 17.76 13.31
N GLY A 687 36.93 18.25 14.54
CA GLY A 687 37.84 17.68 15.53
C GLY A 687 39.30 17.93 15.20
N THR A 688 39.61 19.01 14.47
CA THR A 688 40.99 19.39 14.13
C THR A 688 41.78 19.87 15.34
N THR A 689 41.08 20.26 16.42
CA THR A 689 41.63 20.75 17.67
C THR A 689 40.89 20.07 18.82
N PRO A 690 41.58 19.55 19.85
CA PRO A 690 40.94 19.00 21.04
C PRO A 690 40.01 20.03 21.69
N VAL A 691 38.86 19.58 22.21
CA VAL A 691 37.83 20.47 22.78
C VAL A 691 38.36 21.30 23.95
N GLU A 692 39.31 20.77 24.70
CA GLU A 692 40.03 21.40 25.81
C GLU A 692 40.91 22.58 25.38
N ASP A 693 41.36 22.60 24.13
CA ASP A 693 42.21 23.66 23.56
C ASP A 693 41.38 24.75 22.85
N LEU A 694 40.07 24.55 22.72
CA LEU A 694 39.16 25.51 22.09
C LEU A 694 38.72 26.58 23.10
N SER A 695 38.60 27.83 22.62
CA SER A 695 38.07 28.93 23.43
C SER A 695 36.62 28.67 23.88
N ALA A 696 36.20 29.28 25.00
CA ALA A 696 34.84 29.12 25.51
C ALA A 696 33.79 29.60 24.49
N VAL A 697 34.13 30.62 23.69
CA VAL A 697 33.31 31.11 22.58
C VAL A 697 33.04 30.00 21.56
N VAL A 698 34.08 29.33 21.05
CA VAL A 698 33.93 28.25 20.06
C VAL A 698 33.10 27.09 20.61
N VAL A 699 33.35 26.70 21.87
CA VAL A 699 32.65 25.57 22.50
C VAL A 699 31.18 25.89 22.76
N GLN A 700 30.86 27.04 23.35
CA GLN A 700 29.47 27.39 23.68
C GLN A 700 28.65 27.72 22.43
N LEU A 701 29.20 28.54 21.53
CA LEU A 701 28.51 28.91 20.30
C LEU A 701 28.35 27.70 19.37
N GLY A 702 29.40 26.86 19.24
CA GLY A 702 29.34 25.62 18.50
C GLY A 702 28.28 24.66 19.04
N THR A 703 28.12 24.57 20.37
CA THR A 703 27.04 23.78 20.99
C THR A 703 25.66 24.30 20.56
N CYS A 704 25.42 25.61 20.65
CA CYS A 704 24.16 26.24 20.25
C CYS A 704 23.85 26.01 18.76
N ILE A 705 24.84 26.22 17.89
CA ILE A 705 24.71 26.02 16.44
C ILE A 705 24.38 24.56 16.10
N ILE A 706 25.10 23.60 16.69
CA ILE A 706 24.85 22.17 16.46
C ILE A 706 23.45 21.79 16.95
N GLN A 707 22.99 22.35 18.07
CA GLN A 707 21.64 22.10 18.57
C GLN A 707 20.55 22.64 17.65
N ILE A 708 20.72 23.86 17.12
CA ILE A 708 19.80 24.43 16.12
C ILE A 708 19.76 23.54 14.87
N ALA A 709 20.92 23.12 14.35
CA ALA A 709 21.01 22.26 13.17
C ALA A 709 20.40 20.86 13.42
N LEU A 710 20.62 20.25 14.59
CA LEU A 710 20.01 18.96 14.95
C LEU A 710 18.48 19.08 15.07
N ALA A 711 17.98 20.14 15.69
CA ALA A 711 16.53 20.38 15.78
C ALA A 711 15.90 20.54 14.39
N ARG A 712 16.54 21.31 13.50
CA ARG A 712 16.10 21.45 12.10
C ARG A 712 16.10 20.13 11.34
N PHE A 713 17.12 19.29 11.54
CA PHE A 713 17.19 17.97 10.95
C PHE A 713 16.07 17.03 11.43
N TRP A 714 15.76 17.03 12.74
CA TRP A 714 14.61 16.28 13.25
C TRP A 714 13.27 16.78 12.68
N ILE A 715 13.14 18.10 12.51
CA ILE A 715 11.98 18.70 11.86
C ILE A 715 11.88 18.28 10.38
N SER A 716 13.00 18.21 9.64
CA SER A 716 12.99 17.75 8.23
C SER A 716 12.62 16.27 8.09
N LEU A 717 12.93 15.45 9.10
CA LEU A 717 12.45 14.07 9.25
C LEU A 717 10.95 13.96 9.60
N GLY A 718 10.22 15.07 9.68
CA GLY A 718 8.78 15.12 9.94
C GLY A 718 8.42 15.23 11.43
N ILE A 719 9.41 15.39 12.33
CA ILE A 719 9.14 15.50 13.77
C ILE A 719 9.05 16.96 14.17
N THR A 720 7.82 17.47 14.27
CA THR A 720 7.56 18.81 14.78
C THR A 720 7.42 18.78 16.31
N PRO A 721 8.23 19.55 17.07
CA PRO A 721 8.09 19.61 18.52
C PRO A 721 6.81 20.33 18.93
N GLN A 722 6.15 19.83 19.97
CA GLN A 722 4.97 20.46 20.59
C GLN A 722 5.32 21.33 21.81
N TYR A 723 6.54 21.20 22.33
CA TYR A 723 7.10 22.03 23.38
C TYR A 723 8.63 21.95 23.32
N VAL A 724 9.30 22.95 23.90
CA VAL A 724 10.75 22.97 24.04
C VAL A 724 11.16 23.22 25.49
N ILE A 725 12.30 22.65 25.89
CA ILE A 725 12.91 22.87 27.22
C ILE A 725 14.42 23.06 27.02
N GLY A 726 14.96 24.19 27.47
CA GLY A 726 16.40 24.42 27.48
C GLY A 726 16.99 24.18 28.85
N HIS A 727 18.10 23.45 28.95
CA HIS A 727 18.87 23.39 30.20
C HIS A 727 20.09 24.30 30.08
N SER A 728 20.12 25.39 30.88
CA SER A 728 21.26 26.33 30.88
C SER A 728 21.55 26.83 29.45
N LEU A 729 22.77 26.65 28.94
CA LEU A 729 23.17 27.03 27.58
C LEU A 729 22.21 26.55 26.47
N GLY A 730 21.56 25.39 26.63
CA GLY A 730 20.61 24.86 25.65
C GLY A 730 19.37 25.74 25.45
N GLU A 731 19.09 26.68 26.37
CA GLU A 731 17.94 27.58 26.27
C GLU A 731 18.05 28.57 25.11
N TYR A 732 19.25 28.99 24.70
CA TYR A 732 19.42 29.84 23.52
C TYR A 732 18.91 29.16 22.23
N ALA A 733 19.25 27.89 22.03
CA ALA A 733 18.75 27.09 20.91
C ALA A 733 17.24 26.82 21.05
N ALA A 734 16.74 26.57 22.27
CA ALA A 734 15.31 26.37 22.52
C ALA A 734 14.48 27.62 22.17
N LEU A 735 14.93 28.82 22.58
CA LEU A 735 14.29 30.10 22.25
C LEU A 735 14.27 30.34 20.74
N GLN A 736 15.35 30.00 20.04
CA GLN A 736 15.41 30.09 18.57
C GLN A 736 14.39 29.15 17.91
N ILE A 737 14.34 27.88 18.32
CA ILE A 737 13.42 26.89 17.74
C ILE A 737 11.95 27.20 18.07
N ALA A 738 11.68 27.79 19.23
CA ALA A 738 10.35 28.30 19.58
C ALA A 738 9.96 29.59 18.82
N GLY A 739 10.88 30.18 18.06
CA GLY A 739 10.65 31.38 17.27
C GLY A 739 10.72 32.69 18.05
N VAL A 740 11.22 32.67 19.29
CA VAL A 740 11.43 33.87 20.12
C VAL A 740 12.62 34.68 19.62
N LEU A 741 13.72 33.99 19.29
CA LEU A 741 14.93 34.60 18.74
C LEU A 741 15.07 34.25 17.27
N SER A 742 15.53 35.23 16.47
CA SER A 742 16.05 34.93 15.16
C SER A 742 17.35 34.12 15.27
N VAL A 743 17.78 33.49 14.17
CA VAL A 743 19.07 32.81 14.12
C VAL A 743 20.23 33.76 14.42
N ASN A 744 20.17 34.97 13.86
CA ASN A 744 21.20 35.99 14.06
C ASN A 744 21.32 36.35 15.54
N ASP A 745 20.18 36.52 16.21
CA ASP A 745 20.13 36.94 17.60
C ASP A 745 20.54 35.84 18.58
N ALA A 746 20.15 34.59 18.29
CA ALA A 746 20.57 33.44 19.10
C ALA A 746 22.10 33.26 19.05
N ILE A 747 22.70 33.41 17.88
CA ILE A 747 24.17 33.39 17.67
C ILE A 747 24.82 34.57 18.39
N PHE A 748 24.27 35.78 18.22
CA PHE A 748 24.77 37.01 18.81
C PHE A 748 24.83 36.92 20.34
N LEU A 749 23.71 36.57 20.98
CA LEU A 749 23.64 36.50 22.45
C LEU A 749 24.49 35.37 23.02
N CYS A 750 24.48 34.19 22.38
CA CYS A 750 25.28 33.05 22.84
C CYS A 750 26.78 33.33 22.71
N GLY A 751 27.21 33.85 21.55
CA GLY A 751 28.60 34.20 21.28
C GLY A 751 29.12 35.30 22.19
N HIS A 752 28.37 36.39 22.36
CA HIS A 752 28.79 37.48 23.23
C HIS A 752 28.79 37.10 24.72
N ARG A 753 27.82 36.31 25.19
CA ARG A 753 27.86 35.77 26.56
C ARG A 753 29.16 35.01 26.80
N ALA A 754 29.54 34.13 25.87
CA ALA A 754 30.78 33.37 25.99
C ALA A 754 32.03 34.28 25.93
N ALA A 755 32.04 35.29 25.07
CA ALA A 755 33.15 36.24 24.96
C ALA A 755 33.31 37.12 26.22
N LEU A 756 32.20 37.50 26.84
CA LEU A 756 32.19 38.24 28.10
C LEU A 756 32.75 37.40 29.24
N LEU A 757 32.43 36.09 29.30
CA LEU A 757 33.02 35.17 30.28
C LEU A 757 34.55 35.12 30.15
N ASP A 758 35.07 34.94 28.94
CA ASP A 758 36.52 34.91 28.70
C ASP A 758 37.20 36.25 29.04
N LYS A 759 36.50 37.38 28.84
CA LYS A 759 37.05 38.72 29.05
C LYS A 759 37.03 39.18 30.51
N LYS A 760 35.97 38.88 31.26
CA LYS A 760 35.71 39.47 32.58
C LYS A 760 35.72 38.46 33.73
N CYS A 761 35.67 37.17 33.45
CA CYS A 761 35.74 36.12 34.47
C CYS A 761 37.08 35.40 34.38
N THR A 762 37.66 35.01 35.53
CA THR A 762 38.90 34.22 35.55
C THR A 762 38.57 32.74 35.61
N ALA A 763 38.95 31.99 34.58
CA ALA A 763 38.78 30.54 34.50
C ALA A 763 39.41 29.82 35.70
N TYR A 764 38.82 28.70 36.11
CA TYR A 764 39.29 27.80 37.18
C TYR A 764 39.44 28.44 38.58
N THR A 765 38.85 29.62 38.82
CA THR A 765 38.77 30.22 40.18
C THR A 765 37.59 29.71 40.99
N HIS A 766 36.54 29.25 40.30
CA HIS A 766 35.33 28.67 40.87
C HIS A 766 35.15 27.25 40.34
N GLY A 767 34.32 26.47 41.02
CA GLY A 767 34.02 25.09 40.65
C GLY A 767 32.54 24.78 40.80
N MET A 768 32.12 23.69 40.15
CA MET A 768 30.78 23.14 40.32
C MET A 768 30.87 21.67 40.75
N VAL A 769 29.96 21.24 41.62
CA VAL A 769 29.89 19.86 42.11
C VAL A 769 28.45 19.36 42.08
N ALA A 770 28.22 18.23 41.43
CA ALA A 770 26.96 17.51 41.49
C ALA A 770 26.90 16.70 42.79
N VAL A 771 25.81 16.84 43.53
CA VAL A 771 25.57 16.20 44.82
C VAL A 771 24.31 15.37 44.71
N LYS A 772 24.40 14.09 45.11
CA LYS A 772 23.23 13.21 45.15
C LYS A 772 22.38 13.50 46.41
N ALA A 773 21.67 14.62 46.39
CA ALA A 773 20.80 15.10 47.48
C ALA A 773 19.72 16.06 46.96
N ALA A 774 18.64 16.21 47.73
CA ALA A 774 17.60 17.20 47.46
C ALA A 774 18.12 18.62 47.73
N ALA A 775 17.65 19.58 46.92
CA ALA A 775 18.07 20.98 47.04
C ALA A 775 17.78 21.58 48.42
N ASP A 776 16.62 21.26 49.02
CA ASP A 776 16.23 21.77 50.34
C ASP A 776 17.14 21.27 51.47
N ASP A 777 17.58 20.02 51.41
CA ASP A 777 18.53 19.45 52.37
C ASP A 777 19.89 20.15 52.29
N LEU A 778 20.34 20.48 51.07
CA LEU A 778 21.60 21.17 50.86
C LEU A 778 21.54 22.63 51.31
N ARG A 779 20.41 23.34 51.08
CA ARG A 779 20.22 24.72 51.56
C ARG A 779 20.44 24.84 53.08
N GLN A 780 20.02 23.84 53.85
CA GLN A 780 20.19 23.83 55.30
C GLN A 780 21.63 23.52 55.74
N ARG A 781 22.45 22.94 54.87
CA ARG A 781 23.82 22.49 55.15
C ARG A 781 24.89 23.44 54.60
N ILE A 782 24.53 24.32 53.67
CA ILE A 782 25.36 25.43 53.25
C ILE A 782 25.37 26.45 54.38
N SER A 783 26.49 26.54 55.07
CA SER A 783 26.66 27.50 56.15
C SER A 783 26.81 28.92 55.58
N SER A 784 26.29 29.93 56.28
CA SER A 784 26.20 31.31 55.79
C SER A 784 27.57 31.99 55.52
N ASP A 785 28.65 31.40 56.00
CA ASP A 785 30.05 31.81 55.79
C ASP A 785 30.63 31.33 54.45
N LEU A 786 30.03 30.32 53.81
CA LEU A 786 30.49 29.79 52.53
C LEU A 786 29.77 30.49 51.36
N LYS A 787 30.53 30.91 50.34
CA LYS A 787 29.96 31.48 49.10
C LYS A 787 29.58 30.38 48.11
N VAL A 788 28.77 29.43 48.56
CA VAL A 788 28.27 28.32 47.74
C VAL A 788 26.80 28.52 47.45
N GLU A 789 26.44 28.40 46.17
CA GLU A 789 25.09 28.58 45.64
C GLU A 789 24.60 27.31 44.94
N ILE A 790 23.27 27.15 44.85
CA ILE A 790 22.67 26.08 44.06
C ILE A 790 22.55 26.57 42.62
N ALA A 791 23.34 25.96 41.72
CA ALA A 791 23.32 26.27 40.30
C ALA A 791 22.19 25.55 39.55
N CYS A 792 21.97 24.27 39.85
CA CYS A 792 20.96 23.46 39.16
C CYS A 792 20.20 22.55 40.14
N VAL A 793 18.89 22.42 39.94
CA VAL A 793 18.05 21.40 40.57
C VAL A 793 17.58 20.45 39.45
N ASN A 794 18.34 19.40 39.19
CA ASN A 794 18.18 18.51 38.03
C ASN A 794 17.18 17.37 38.28
N GLY A 795 16.95 17.02 39.54
CA GLY A 795 16.06 15.93 39.94
C GLY A 795 15.81 15.92 41.44
N THR A 796 15.02 14.95 41.94
CA THR A 796 14.63 14.88 43.36
C THR A 796 15.81 14.72 44.31
N GLU A 797 16.87 14.04 43.87
CA GLU A 797 18.13 13.85 44.60
C GLU A 797 19.35 14.21 43.73
N ASP A 798 19.20 15.16 42.80
CA ASP A 798 20.27 15.55 41.88
C ASP A 798 20.36 17.08 41.82
N THR A 799 21.31 17.62 42.59
CA THR A 799 21.50 19.06 42.76
C THR A 799 22.95 19.42 42.47
N VAL A 800 23.18 20.51 41.74
CA VAL A 800 24.53 21.01 41.44
C VAL A 800 24.79 22.28 42.24
N LEU A 801 25.89 22.27 42.98
CA LEU A 801 26.39 23.41 43.73
C LEU A 801 27.51 24.12 42.96
N SER A 802 27.66 25.41 43.17
CA SER A 802 28.65 26.26 42.50
C SER A 802 29.20 27.32 43.45
N GLY A 803 30.45 27.72 43.28
CA GLY A 803 31.09 28.74 44.13
C GLY A 803 32.62 28.76 43.99
N PRO A 804 33.33 29.60 44.75
CA PRO A 804 34.78 29.62 44.77
C PRO A 804 35.34 28.24 45.11
N ASN A 805 36.46 27.85 44.47
CA ASN A 805 37.01 26.50 44.63
C ASN A 805 37.30 26.13 46.09
N ALA A 806 37.82 27.06 46.89
CA ALA A 806 38.10 26.84 48.30
C ALA A 806 36.83 26.52 49.12
N ASP A 807 35.74 27.24 48.86
CA ASP A 807 34.47 27.06 49.58
C ASP A 807 33.77 25.76 49.14
N ILE A 808 33.84 25.44 47.84
CA ILE A 808 33.36 24.16 47.30
C ILE A 808 34.12 22.99 47.90
N GLU A 809 35.45 23.07 48.01
CA GLU A 809 36.28 22.01 48.60
C GLU A 809 35.98 21.83 50.09
N SER A 810 35.83 22.92 50.84
CA SER A 810 35.42 22.91 52.25
C SER A 810 34.05 22.24 52.43
N LEU A 811 33.05 22.61 51.61
CA LEU A 811 31.72 22.01 51.66
C LEU A 811 31.73 20.54 51.23
N CYS A 812 32.48 20.19 50.18
CA CYS A 812 32.64 18.79 49.73
C CYS A 812 33.19 17.93 50.86
N GLY A 813 34.15 18.42 51.64
CA GLY A 813 34.67 17.73 52.82
C GLY A 813 33.57 17.43 53.84
N LYS A 814 32.76 18.44 54.19
CA LYS A 814 31.61 18.29 55.12
C LYS A 814 30.55 17.32 54.60
N LEU A 815 30.20 17.41 53.31
CA LEU A 815 29.19 16.56 52.69
C LEU A 815 29.65 15.10 52.55
N THR A 816 30.94 14.88 52.25
CA THR A 816 31.53 13.53 52.20
C THR A 816 31.49 12.88 53.58
N GLN A 817 31.84 13.62 54.63
CA GLN A 817 31.75 13.14 56.02
C GLN A 817 30.30 12.81 56.42
N ALA A 818 29.33 13.56 55.89
CA ALA A 818 27.90 13.29 56.08
C ALA A 818 27.35 12.16 55.18
N GLY A 819 28.19 11.50 54.39
CA GLY A 819 27.84 10.32 53.58
C GLY A 819 27.25 10.61 52.20
N TYR A 820 27.28 11.85 51.72
CA TYR A 820 26.76 12.20 50.40
C TYR A 820 27.69 11.76 49.26
N LYS A 821 27.11 11.35 48.14
CA LYS A 821 27.86 11.09 46.89
C LYS A 821 28.03 12.39 46.11
N LEU A 822 29.27 12.69 45.72
CA LEU A 822 29.67 13.93 45.07
C LEU A 822 30.41 13.63 43.76
N HIS A 823 30.26 14.50 42.77
CA HIS A 823 31.00 14.45 41.51
C HIS A 823 31.37 15.87 41.07
N LYS A 824 32.66 16.20 41.07
CA LYS A 824 33.15 17.52 40.60
C LYS A 824 32.96 17.62 39.08
N LEU A 825 32.49 18.77 38.59
CA LEU A 825 32.33 19.03 37.17
C LEU A 825 33.60 19.69 36.64
N GLU A 826 34.21 19.10 35.61
CA GLU A 826 35.43 19.62 34.99
C GLU A 826 35.07 20.67 33.93
N ILE A 827 34.81 21.89 34.40
CA ILE A 827 34.46 23.04 33.54
C ILE A 827 35.21 24.29 34.01
N PRO A 828 35.59 25.19 33.09
CA PRO A 828 36.43 26.36 33.41
C PRO A 828 35.72 27.44 34.22
N PHE A 829 34.38 27.46 34.20
CA PHE A 829 33.57 28.44 34.90
C PHE A 829 32.45 27.75 35.69
N ALA A 830 32.09 28.33 36.82
CA ALA A 830 30.95 28.00 37.63
C ALA A 830 29.75 28.87 37.22
N PHE A 831 28.94 28.34 36.29
CA PHE A 831 27.72 29.00 35.83
C PHE A 831 26.66 29.08 36.93
N HIS A 832 25.72 30.02 36.79
CA HIS A 832 24.62 30.23 37.74
C HIS A 832 25.11 30.52 39.17
N SER A 833 26.19 31.29 39.26
CA SER A 833 26.87 31.67 40.50
C SER A 833 27.37 33.11 40.44
N SER A 834 27.85 33.64 41.57
CA SER A 834 28.46 34.97 41.65
C SER A 834 29.65 35.17 40.69
N GLN A 835 30.24 34.10 40.13
CA GLN A 835 31.33 34.24 39.16
C GLN A 835 30.88 35.00 37.90
N VAL A 836 29.60 34.93 37.52
CA VAL A 836 29.10 35.61 36.32
C VAL A 836 28.66 37.06 36.57
N ASP A 837 28.64 37.54 37.82
CA ASP A 837 28.21 38.91 38.15
C ASP A 837 28.92 40.00 37.31
N PRO A 838 30.23 39.93 37.02
CA PRO A 838 30.94 40.94 36.23
C PRO A 838 30.45 41.11 34.78
N ILE A 839 29.72 40.13 34.23
CA ILE A 839 29.26 40.14 32.84
C ILE A 839 27.80 40.54 32.68
N LEU A 840 27.03 40.64 33.76
CA LEU A 840 25.57 40.71 33.69
C LEU A 840 25.06 42.03 33.08
N ASP A 841 25.67 43.16 33.41
CA ASP A 841 25.26 44.47 32.88
C ASP A 841 25.52 44.56 31.37
N ASP A 842 26.73 44.18 30.91
CA ASP A 842 27.06 44.12 29.48
C ASP A 842 26.16 43.13 28.73
N LEU A 843 25.84 41.98 29.33
CA LEU A 843 24.98 40.97 28.70
C LEU A 843 23.54 41.47 28.55
N GLU A 844 23.01 42.19 29.54
CA GLU A 844 21.68 42.81 29.47
C GLU A 844 21.66 43.93 28.43
N GLU A 845 22.71 44.76 28.35
CA GLU A 845 22.84 45.80 27.33
C GLU A 845 22.86 45.19 25.92
N LEU A 846 23.62 44.12 25.69
CA LEU A 846 23.63 43.41 24.42
C LEU A 846 22.27 42.77 24.12
N ALA A 847 21.62 42.19 25.12
CA ALA A 847 20.28 41.63 24.97
C ALA A 847 19.23 42.70 24.61
N SER A 848 19.41 43.96 25.01
CA SER A 848 18.52 45.06 24.61
C SER A 848 18.60 45.45 23.12
N GLN A 849 19.63 44.98 22.41
CA GLN A 849 19.82 45.20 20.97
C GLN A 849 19.14 44.14 20.11
N VAL A 850 18.57 43.11 20.74
CA VAL A 850 17.91 41.97 20.10
C VAL A 850 16.39 42.12 20.19
N GLU A 851 15.69 41.65 19.16
CA GLU A 851 14.24 41.57 19.17
C GLU A 851 13.77 40.21 19.73
N PHE A 852 12.85 40.25 20.70
CA PHE A 852 12.21 39.07 21.26
C PHE A 852 10.78 38.98 20.72
N HIS A 853 10.49 37.92 19.98
CA HIS A 853 9.14 37.66 19.47
C HIS A 853 8.34 36.77 20.41
N GLU A 854 7.01 36.77 20.24
CA GLU A 854 6.15 35.82 20.96
C GLU A 854 6.49 34.36 20.61
N PRO A 855 6.52 33.45 21.59
CA PRO A 855 6.75 32.03 21.35
C PRO A 855 5.68 31.43 20.42
N LYS A 856 6.11 30.76 19.36
CA LYS A 856 5.24 29.96 18.48
C LYS A 856 4.98 28.56 19.02
N LEU A 857 5.78 28.14 19.99
CA LEU A 857 5.71 26.86 20.69
C LEU A 857 5.78 27.09 22.20
N PRO A 858 5.10 26.28 23.04
CA PRO A 858 5.29 26.31 24.48
C PRO A 858 6.76 26.11 24.88
N ILE A 859 7.30 27.04 25.66
CA ILE A 859 8.66 26.96 26.23
C ILE A 859 8.54 26.72 27.72
N VAL A 860 8.98 25.57 28.19
CA VAL A 860 9.05 25.24 29.62
C VAL A 860 10.34 25.83 30.18
N SER A 861 10.23 26.85 31.03
CA SER A 861 11.40 27.55 31.59
C SER A 861 11.83 26.93 32.93
N PRO A 862 13.07 26.41 33.05
CA PRO A 862 13.63 26.03 34.34
C PRO A 862 13.90 27.20 35.28
N LEU A 863 14.08 28.41 34.74
CA LEU A 863 14.30 29.61 35.54
C LEU A 863 13.03 30.03 36.29
N LEU A 864 11.92 30.15 35.57
CA LEU A 864 10.66 30.68 36.11
C LEU A 864 9.69 29.59 36.60
N ARG A 865 9.92 28.33 36.20
CA ARG A 865 9.03 27.18 36.49
C ARG A 865 7.61 27.42 36.01
N THR A 866 7.51 28.02 34.83
CA THR A 866 6.26 28.31 34.11
C THR A 866 6.52 28.22 32.61
N LEU A 867 5.45 28.35 31.82
CA LEU A 867 5.57 28.59 30.39
C LEU A 867 5.96 30.05 30.13
N LEU A 868 6.93 30.27 29.25
CA LEU A 868 7.30 31.63 28.86
C LEU A 868 6.20 32.25 27.99
N THR A 869 5.96 33.52 28.25
CA THR A 869 5.05 34.39 27.48
C THR A 869 5.82 35.61 26.99
N GLY A 870 5.29 36.34 26.00
CA GLY A 870 5.94 37.54 25.46
C GLY A 870 6.37 38.54 26.55
N ASP A 871 5.51 38.76 27.55
CA ASP A 871 5.75 39.71 28.65
C ASP A 871 6.90 39.31 29.59
N THR A 872 7.27 38.03 29.61
CA THR A 872 8.34 37.50 30.47
C THR A 872 9.70 37.41 29.76
N LEU A 873 9.71 37.61 28.44
CA LEU A 873 10.89 37.49 27.59
C LEU A 873 11.49 38.87 27.33
N GLY A 874 12.82 38.96 27.39
CA GLY A 874 13.53 40.21 27.16
C GLY A 874 14.94 40.23 27.75
N PRO A 875 15.59 41.40 27.76
CA PRO A 875 16.96 41.54 28.24
C PRO A 875 17.15 41.10 29.69
N GLN A 876 16.20 41.48 30.57
CA GLN A 876 16.22 41.06 31.98
C GLN A 876 16.12 39.54 32.12
N TYR A 877 15.37 38.87 31.24
CA TYR A 877 15.26 37.41 31.26
C TYR A 877 16.63 36.77 30.99
N ILE A 878 17.35 37.23 29.97
CA ILE A 878 18.68 36.70 29.61
C ILE A 878 19.70 36.91 30.74
N ARG A 879 19.67 38.08 31.38
CA ARG A 879 20.48 38.37 32.57
C ARG A 879 20.21 37.35 33.67
N ARG A 880 18.94 37.18 34.03
CA ARG A 880 18.51 36.28 35.10
C ARG A 880 18.83 34.83 34.77
N HIS A 881 18.56 34.39 33.55
CA HIS A 881 18.91 33.06 33.04
C HIS A 881 20.42 32.77 33.16
N CYS A 882 21.29 33.77 32.98
CA CYS A 882 22.73 33.56 33.12
C CYS A 882 23.19 33.39 34.58
N ARG A 883 22.45 33.97 35.55
CA ARG A 883 22.89 34.13 36.95
C ARG A 883 22.15 33.24 37.95
N GLU A 884 20.86 33.05 37.76
CA GLU A 884 19.96 32.37 38.70
C GLU A 884 19.93 30.85 38.48
N THR A 885 19.41 30.11 39.46
CA THR A 885 19.34 28.65 39.45
C THR A 885 18.51 28.10 38.28
N VAL A 886 19.00 27.04 37.63
CA VAL A 886 18.24 26.22 36.68
C VAL A 886 17.42 25.16 37.44
N ASP A 887 16.15 25.44 37.73
CA ASP A 887 15.24 24.50 38.42
C ASP A 887 14.52 23.58 37.42
N PHE A 888 15.27 22.65 36.84
CA PHE A 888 14.77 21.69 35.86
C PHE A 888 13.70 20.76 36.45
N LEU A 889 13.87 20.32 37.71
CA LEU A 889 12.87 19.55 38.45
C LEU A 889 11.53 20.30 38.53
N GLY A 890 11.57 21.58 38.92
CA GLY A 890 10.39 22.44 39.00
C GLY A 890 9.73 22.64 37.64
N ALA A 891 10.52 22.85 36.58
CA ALA A 891 10.04 23.00 35.21
C ALA A 891 9.27 21.76 34.73
N ILE A 892 9.84 20.56 34.91
CA ILE A 892 9.20 19.31 34.48
C ILE A 892 7.93 19.04 35.29
N LYS A 893 7.95 19.24 36.62
CA LYS A 893 6.75 19.08 37.46
C LYS A 893 5.64 20.05 37.08
N MET A 894 5.99 21.29 36.74
CA MET A 894 5.03 22.25 36.22
C MET A 894 4.45 21.79 34.88
N ALA A 895 5.29 21.32 33.96
CA ALA A 895 4.85 20.83 32.66
C ALA A 895 3.93 19.60 32.78
N GLU A 896 4.17 18.72 33.75
CA GLU A 896 3.24 17.63 34.11
C GLU A 896 1.92 18.16 34.66
N ALA A 897 1.97 19.11 35.60
CA ALA A 897 0.77 19.70 36.20
C ALA A 897 -0.13 20.43 35.19
N GLN A 898 0.46 20.99 34.12
CA GLN A 898 -0.26 21.68 33.04
C GLN A 898 -0.64 20.76 31.86
N GLY A 899 -0.30 19.46 31.90
CA GLY A 899 -0.60 18.51 30.81
C GLY A 899 0.17 18.78 29.51
N ILE A 900 1.28 19.53 29.60
CA ILE A 900 2.24 19.72 28.50
C ILE A 900 3.06 18.45 28.33
N MET A 901 3.51 17.88 29.45
CA MET A 901 4.15 16.57 29.52
C MET A 901 3.24 15.59 30.27
N ASP A 902 3.15 14.37 29.77
CA ASP A 902 2.47 13.28 30.45
C ASP A 902 3.22 11.97 30.21
N ARG A 903 2.89 10.92 30.97
CA ARG A 903 3.58 9.62 30.90
C ARG A 903 3.48 8.91 29.55
N THR A 904 2.56 9.32 28.68
CA THR A 904 2.39 8.77 27.32
C THR A 904 3.16 9.57 26.26
N GLY A 905 3.66 10.75 26.62
CA GLY A 905 4.47 11.62 25.78
C GLY A 905 5.88 11.09 25.52
N MET A 906 6.58 11.81 24.66
CA MET A 906 7.96 11.53 24.30
C MET A 906 8.78 12.82 24.25
N CYS A 907 10.10 12.70 24.33
CA CYS A 907 10.99 13.81 24.00
C CYS A 907 12.20 13.34 23.20
N ILE A 908 12.78 14.26 22.44
CA ILE A 908 14.06 14.08 21.76
C ILE A 908 15.06 15.04 22.40
N GLU A 909 16.16 14.48 22.89
CA GLU A 909 17.26 15.28 23.39
C GLU A 909 18.13 15.77 22.23
N ILE A 910 18.18 17.10 22.11
CA ILE A 910 18.92 17.85 21.11
C ILE A 910 20.26 18.26 21.72
N GLY A 911 21.29 17.49 21.40
CA GLY A 911 22.64 17.66 21.93
C GLY A 911 23.56 16.50 21.53
N ALA A 912 24.84 16.57 21.93
CA ALA A 912 25.86 15.56 21.62
C ALA A 912 25.73 14.26 22.43
N HIS A 913 25.04 14.30 23.57
CA HIS A 913 24.92 13.16 24.46
C HIS A 913 23.65 13.29 25.33
N PRO A 914 22.93 12.19 25.62
CA PRO A 914 21.67 12.25 26.35
C PRO A 914 21.86 12.38 27.87
N ILE A 915 22.11 13.60 28.35
CA ILE A 915 22.24 13.93 29.77
C ILE A 915 20.85 14.13 30.40
N LEU A 916 20.00 14.93 29.76
CA LEU A 916 18.68 15.32 30.26
C LEU A 916 17.71 14.15 30.26
N THR A 917 17.89 13.18 29.36
CA THR A 917 17.12 11.93 29.27
C THR A 917 17.06 11.23 30.62
N ARG A 918 18.19 11.15 31.34
CA ARG A 918 18.24 10.51 32.66
C ARG A 918 17.48 11.31 33.71
N MET A 919 17.56 12.64 33.64
CA MET A 919 16.87 13.57 34.55
C MET A 919 15.36 13.49 34.36
N VAL A 920 14.87 13.56 33.11
CA VAL A 920 13.44 13.45 32.81
C VAL A 920 12.87 12.11 33.31
N LYS A 921 13.58 11.00 33.08
CA LYS A 921 13.14 9.67 33.54
C LYS A 921 13.15 9.51 35.06
N SER A 922 14.02 10.22 35.79
CA SER A 922 14.01 10.19 37.25
C SER A 922 12.88 11.02 37.85
N ILE A 923 12.36 12.01 37.11
CA ILE A 923 11.26 12.89 37.54
C ILE A 923 9.89 12.27 37.19
N ILE A 924 9.65 11.99 35.91
CA ILE A 924 8.34 11.54 35.39
C ILE A 924 8.14 10.02 35.57
N GLY A 925 9.23 9.27 35.40
CA GLY A 925 9.25 7.81 35.45
C GLY A 925 9.80 7.16 34.17
N GLN A 926 10.07 5.85 34.26
CA GLN A 926 10.71 5.08 33.17
C GLN A 926 9.82 4.85 31.94
N GLU A 927 8.51 4.99 32.09
CA GLU A 927 7.53 4.86 31.01
C GLU A 927 7.64 6.01 29.98
N PHE A 928 8.12 7.18 30.41
CA PHE A 928 8.30 8.33 29.53
C PHE A 928 9.45 8.09 28.54
N ARG A 929 9.15 8.18 27.24
CA ARG A 929 10.12 7.80 26.20
C ARG A 929 11.01 9.00 25.85
N CYS A 930 12.27 8.92 26.25
CA CYS A 930 13.31 9.87 25.85
C CYS A 930 14.19 9.26 24.76
N LEU A 931 14.36 10.00 23.66
CA LEU A 931 15.20 9.66 22.52
C LEU A 931 16.40 10.58 22.45
N ALA A 932 17.46 10.16 21.77
CA ALA A 932 18.70 10.91 21.67
C ALA A 932 19.00 11.25 20.21
N SER A 933 19.51 12.45 19.95
CA SER A 933 20.04 12.80 18.62
C SER A 933 21.41 12.17 18.38
N LEU A 934 22.27 12.22 19.39
CA LEU A 934 23.65 11.72 19.38
C LEU A 934 23.98 11.06 20.71
N ARG A 935 24.91 10.11 20.68
CA ARG A 935 25.48 9.43 21.84
C ARG A 935 26.99 9.31 21.67
N ARG A 936 27.76 9.91 22.60
CA ARG A 936 29.22 9.72 22.67
C ARG A 936 29.63 8.25 22.50
N LYS A 937 30.65 8.01 21.68
CA LYS A 937 31.26 6.70 21.40
C LYS A 937 30.28 5.65 20.82
N GLU A 938 29.12 6.08 20.33
CA GLU A 938 28.18 5.25 19.60
C GLU A 938 28.07 5.74 18.17
N ASP A 939 27.80 4.83 17.26
CA ASP A 939 27.55 5.16 15.87
C ASP A 939 26.29 6.04 15.73
N HIS A 940 26.42 7.12 14.96
CA HIS A 940 25.36 8.11 14.77
C HIS A 940 24.20 7.55 13.95
N PHE A 941 24.47 6.60 13.02
CA PHE A 941 23.40 5.92 12.28
C PHE A 941 22.59 5.01 13.18
N LYS A 942 23.24 4.25 14.07
CA LYS A 942 22.56 3.44 15.09
C LYS A 942 21.61 4.29 15.95
N THR A 943 22.13 5.37 16.53
CA THR A 943 21.35 6.25 17.43
C THR A 943 20.13 6.86 16.71
N LEU A 944 20.30 7.28 15.46
CA LEU A 944 19.23 7.82 14.63
C LEU A 944 18.18 6.74 14.29
N ALA A 945 18.63 5.57 13.83
CA ALA A 945 17.77 4.45 13.44
C ALA A 945 16.91 3.94 14.61
N ASP A 946 17.50 3.80 15.81
CA ASP A 946 16.80 3.39 17.03
C ASP A 946 15.71 4.42 17.41
N SER A 947 16.04 5.71 17.31
CA SER A 947 15.09 6.79 17.62
C SER A 947 13.95 6.88 16.60
N LEU A 948 14.25 6.76 15.30
CA LEU A 948 13.24 6.72 14.23
C LEU A 948 12.32 5.50 14.36
N CYS A 949 12.87 4.34 14.69
CA CYS A 949 12.10 3.13 14.97
C CYS A 949 11.12 3.35 16.13
N ALA A 950 11.58 3.93 17.24
CA ALA A 950 10.73 4.22 18.39
C ALA A 950 9.58 5.21 18.07
N LEU A 951 9.85 6.25 17.28
CA LEU A 951 8.85 7.22 16.83
C LEU A 951 7.84 6.59 15.86
N HIS A 952 8.32 5.80 14.92
CA HIS A 952 7.49 5.10 13.95
C HIS A 952 6.50 4.12 14.61
N LEU A 953 6.99 3.35 15.59
CA LEU A 953 6.18 2.43 16.38
C LEU A 953 5.19 3.14 17.32
N ALA A 954 5.49 4.37 17.72
CA ALA A 954 4.57 5.22 18.46
C ALA A 954 3.45 5.84 17.59
N GLY A 955 3.51 5.67 16.27
CA GLY A 955 2.50 6.17 15.33
C GLY A 955 2.79 7.57 14.80
N LEU A 956 4.03 8.07 14.90
CA LEU A 956 4.43 9.31 14.23
C LEU A 956 4.71 9.08 12.75
N SER A 957 4.42 10.11 11.95
CA SER A 957 4.67 10.13 10.51
C SER A 957 6.09 10.61 10.25
N ILE A 958 6.98 9.67 9.91
CA ILE A 958 8.37 9.96 9.55
C ILE A 958 8.44 10.34 8.08
N ASN A 959 9.18 11.39 7.76
CA ASN A 959 9.60 11.69 6.39
C ASN A 959 10.79 10.81 6.00
N TRP A 960 10.49 9.59 5.56
CA TRP A 960 11.52 8.63 5.16
C TRP A 960 12.28 9.03 3.89
N ASP A 961 11.71 9.89 3.04
CA ASP A 961 12.46 10.42 1.88
C ASP A 961 13.63 11.31 2.32
N GLU A 962 13.48 12.07 3.41
CA GLU A 962 14.60 12.82 4.00
C GLU A 962 15.69 11.87 4.51
N TYR A 963 15.31 10.79 5.19
CA TYR A 963 16.26 9.78 5.70
C TYR A 963 17.08 9.10 4.59
N HIS A 964 16.52 8.96 3.38
CA HIS A 964 17.19 8.32 2.24
C HIS A 964 17.75 9.31 1.20
N ARG A 965 17.57 10.62 1.39
CA ARG A 965 17.87 11.66 0.39
C ARG A 965 19.30 11.60 -0.12
N ASP A 966 20.25 11.54 0.80
CA ASP A 966 21.69 11.59 0.52
C ASP A 966 22.30 10.21 0.16
N PHE A 967 21.48 9.15 0.13
CA PHE A 967 21.93 7.76 -0.09
C PHE A 967 21.35 7.22 -1.38
N ALA A 968 21.78 7.77 -2.51
CA ALA A 968 21.24 7.44 -3.84
C ALA A 968 21.35 5.94 -4.20
N SER A 969 22.37 5.23 -3.69
CA SER A 969 22.54 3.78 -3.85
C SER A 969 21.40 2.95 -3.23
N SER A 970 20.73 3.48 -2.19
CA SER A 970 19.58 2.83 -1.56
C SER A 970 18.26 3.04 -2.32
N ARG A 971 18.19 4.04 -3.20
CA ARG A 971 16.95 4.52 -3.83
C ARG A 971 16.51 3.67 -5.03
N ASN A 972 16.42 2.36 -4.80
CA ASN A 972 15.90 1.39 -5.75
C ASN A 972 14.73 0.63 -5.13
N VAL A 973 13.58 0.59 -5.81
CA VAL A 973 12.37 -0.08 -5.31
C VAL A 973 12.46 -1.57 -5.60
N LEU A 974 12.49 -2.37 -4.54
CA LEU A 974 12.48 -3.82 -4.65
C LEU A 974 11.08 -4.36 -4.93
N GLN A 975 10.99 -5.40 -5.76
CA GLN A 975 9.78 -6.19 -5.95
C GLN A 975 9.57 -7.14 -4.75
N LEU A 976 9.09 -6.58 -3.64
CA LEU A 976 8.82 -7.33 -2.41
C LEU A 976 7.56 -8.19 -2.53
N PRO A 977 7.38 -9.19 -1.64
CA PRO A 977 6.14 -9.93 -1.52
C PRO A 977 4.94 -9.01 -1.30
N LYS A 978 3.80 -9.39 -1.88
CA LYS A 978 2.54 -8.67 -1.72
C LYS A 978 1.99 -8.77 -0.29
N TYR A 979 1.11 -7.84 0.06
CA TYR A 979 0.33 -7.91 1.30
C TYR A 979 -0.40 -9.25 1.47
N SER A 980 -0.32 -9.80 2.68
CA SER A 980 -0.96 -11.06 3.06
C SER A 980 -2.42 -10.85 3.46
N TRP A 981 -3.29 -10.90 2.45
CA TRP A 981 -4.73 -10.72 2.56
C TRP A 981 -5.41 -11.71 3.50
N GLN A 982 -6.34 -11.23 4.33
CA GLN A 982 -7.22 -12.06 5.16
C GLN A 982 -8.51 -12.38 4.39
N LEU A 983 -8.35 -13.23 3.39
CA LEU A 983 -9.41 -13.55 2.44
C LEU A 983 -10.51 -14.41 3.07
N ALA A 984 -11.76 -14.02 2.85
CA ALA A 984 -12.94 -14.84 3.08
C ALA A 984 -13.82 -14.83 1.81
N ASN A 985 -14.61 -15.89 1.63
CA ASN A 985 -15.50 -15.99 0.48
C ASN A 985 -16.79 -15.19 0.70
N TYR A 986 -17.07 -14.25 -0.20
CA TYR A 986 -18.33 -13.51 -0.27
C TYR A 986 -18.94 -13.77 -1.65
N TRP A 987 -20.02 -14.55 -1.69
CA TRP A 987 -20.63 -15.03 -2.92
C TRP A 987 -22.14 -15.22 -2.75
N MET A 988 -22.94 -14.58 -3.59
CA MET A 988 -24.37 -14.84 -3.72
C MET A 988 -24.58 -15.92 -4.80
N GLN A 989 -24.93 -17.12 -4.38
CA GLN A 989 -25.12 -18.25 -5.30
C GLN A 989 -26.34 -18.01 -6.21
N TYR A 990 -26.18 -18.23 -7.52
CA TYR A 990 -27.31 -18.32 -8.44
C TYR A 990 -28.10 -19.60 -8.18
N LYS A 991 -29.43 -19.50 -8.05
CA LYS A 991 -30.32 -20.59 -7.64
C LYS A 991 -31.48 -20.77 -8.63
N TYR A 992 -32.10 -21.95 -8.61
CA TYR A 992 -33.37 -22.26 -9.30
C TYR A 992 -33.35 -22.17 -10.84
N SER A 993 -32.19 -22.00 -11.46
CA SER A 993 -32.05 -21.95 -12.92
C SER A 993 -33.01 -20.96 -13.61
N TRP A 994 -33.42 -19.89 -12.92
CA TRP A 994 -34.51 -19.01 -13.35
C TRP A 994 -34.22 -18.24 -14.65
N CYS A 995 -32.96 -18.13 -15.06
CA CYS A 995 -32.63 -17.57 -16.38
C CYS A 995 -33.21 -18.42 -17.53
N LEU A 996 -33.43 -19.73 -17.33
CA LEU A 996 -34.09 -20.59 -18.30
C LEU A 996 -35.59 -20.29 -18.45
N THR A 997 -36.22 -19.73 -17.41
CA THR A 997 -37.67 -19.46 -17.37
C THR A 997 -38.04 -17.99 -17.61
N LYS A 998 -37.07 -17.15 -17.97
CA LYS A 998 -37.33 -15.75 -18.35
C LYS A 998 -38.41 -15.68 -19.42
N GLY A 999 -39.43 -14.85 -19.16
CA GLY A 999 -40.59 -14.66 -20.03
C GLY A 999 -41.68 -15.73 -19.92
N ASP A 1000 -41.50 -16.79 -19.14
CA ASP A 1000 -42.56 -17.76 -18.87
C ASP A 1000 -43.51 -17.25 -17.79
N ALA A 1001 -44.77 -17.67 -17.87
CA ALA A 1001 -45.68 -17.54 -16.74
C ALA A 1001 -45.08 -18.30 -15.54
N PRO A 1002 -45.27 -17.81 -14.30
CA PRO A 1002 -44.98 -18.63 -13.13
C PRO A 1002 -45.67 -19.98 -13.34
N VAL A 1003 -44.89 -21.05 -13.31
CA VAL A 1003 -45.48 -22.39 -13.31
C VAL A 1003 -46.29 -22.44 -12.02
N GLU A 1004 -47.62 -22.32 -12.12
CA GLU A 1004 -48.49 -22.77 -11.05
C GLU A 1004 -48.08 -24.23 -10.87
N ASN A 1005 -47.41 -24.53 -9.75
CA ASN A 1005 -47.13 -25.90 -9.37
C ASN A 1005 -48.49 -26.57 -9.17
N GLY A 1006 -49.06 -27.07 -10.26
CA GLY A 1006 -50.18 -27.97 -10.24
C GLY A 1006 -49.70 -29.18 -9.46
N LEU A 1007 -50.24 -29.34 -8.25
CA LEU A 1007 -50.09 -30.53 -7.45
C LEU A 1007 -50.60 -31.72 -8.27
N VAL A 1008 -49.71 -32.41 -8.97
CA VAL A 1008 -50.00 -33.71 -9.59
C VAL A 1008 -49.19 -34.76 -8.87
N GLY A 1009 -49.85 -35.40 -7.91
CA GLY A 1009 -49.41 -36.58 -7.18
C GLY A 1009 -50.47 -36.92 -6.16
N ALA A 1010 -51.19 -38.02 -6.38
CA ALA A 1010 -52.41 -38.45 -5.67
C ALA A 1010 -52.49 -38.01 -4.20
N VAL A 1011 -53.47 -37.16 -3.90
CA VAL A 1011 -53.88 -36.84 -2.53
C VAL A 1011 -54.42 -38.11 -1.89
N VAL A 1012 -53.61 -38.75 -1.05
CA VAL A 1012 -54.13 -39.65 -0.03
C VAL A 1012 -54.64 -38.74 1.08
N GLN A 1013 -55.96 -38.52 1.14
CA GLN A 1013 -56.58 -38.04 2.37
C GLN A 1013 -56.38 -39.13 3.43
N THR A 1014 -55.45 -38.89 4.35
CA THR A 1014 -55.30 -39.70 5.56
C THR A 1014 -55.54 -38.83 6.78
N ARG A 1015 -56.36 -39.37 7.69
CA ARG A 1015 -56.80 -38.89 9.01
C ARG A 1015 -55.89 -37.88 9.70
N ALA A 1016 -56.52 -37.00 10.48
CA ALA A 1016 -55.94 -36.24 11.58
C ALA A 1016 -54.98 -37.12 12.41
N LEU A 1017 -53.69 -37.06 12.07
CA LEU A 1017 -52.62 -37.78 12.72
C LEU A 1017 -51.75 -36.76 13.43
N ARG A 1018 -51.88 -36.72 14.76
CA ARG A 1018 -51.02 -35.91 15.63
C ARG A 1018 -49.67 -36.59 15.76
N LEU A 1019 -48.67 -36.04 15.09
CA LEU A 1019 -47.30 -36.58 15.09
C LEU A 1019 -46.57 -36.24 16.39
N SER A 1020 -46.86 -35.08 16.99
CA SER A 1020 -46.31 -34.64 18.27
C SER A 1020 -47.21 -33.54 18.88
N ASP A 1021 -46.82 -33.05 20.06
CA ASP A 1021 -47.44 -31.86 20.66
C ASP A 1021 -47.18 -30.57 19.87
N SER A 1022 -46.25 -30.56 18.91
CA SER A 1022 -45.93 -29.43 18.05
C SER A 1022 -46.47 -29.56 16.62
N VAL A 1023 -46.91 -30.77 16.24
CA VAL A 1023 -47.39 -31.13 14.91
C VAL A 1023 -48.73 -31.87 15.02
N HIS A 1024 -49.85 -31.15 14.83
CA HIS A 1024 -51.18 -31.67 15.16
C HIS A 1024 -51.83 -32.49 14.06
N ASN A 1025 -51.81 -32.02 12.81
CA ASN A 1025 -52.54 -32.67 11.72
C ASN A 1025 -51.68 -32.71 10.46
N VAL A 1026 -51.53 -33.87 9.84
CA VAL A 1026 -50.99 -33.97 8.48
C VAL A 1026 -52.07 -33.56 7.48
N ILE A 1027 -51.82 -32.49 6.72
CA ILE A 1027 -52.75 -31.96 5.71
C ILE A 1027 -52.50 -32.63 4.37
N GLU A 1028 -51.22 -32.78 4.02
CA GLU A 1028 -50.77 -33.31 2.75
C GLU A 1028 -49.49 -34.09 2.98
N GLN A 1029 -49.39 -35.28 2.39
CA GLN A 1029 -48.16 -36.03 2.37
C GLN A 1029 -48.02 -36.73 1.02
N VAL A 1030 -46.91 -36.50 0.35
CA VAL A 1030 -46.54 -37.16 -0.90
C VAL A 1030 -45.30 -38.00 -0.64
N HIS A 1031 -45.37 -39.27 -1.00
CA HIS A 1031 -44.27 -40.21 -0.84
C HIS A 1031 -43.79 -40.70 -2.21
N GLY A 1032 -42.49 -40.61 -2.47
CA GLY A 1032 -41.89 -41.11 -3.70
C GLY A 1032 -40.43 -41.55 -3.51
N ASP A 1033 -39.94 -42.39 -4.42
CA ASP A 1033 -38.63 -43.03 -4.31
C ASP A 1033 -37.46 -42.04 -4.27
N LYS A 1034 -37.58 -40.90 -4.97
CA LYS A 1034 -36.55 -39.86 -5.02
C LYS A 1034 -36.88 -38.64 -4.17
N ARG A 1035 -38.16 -38.37 -3.94
CA ARG A 1035 -38.61 -37.15 -3.28
C ARG A 1035 -39.88 -37.41 -2.49
N SER A 1036 -39.93 -36.91 -1.26
CA SER A 1036 -41.11 -36.94 -0.41
C SER A 1036 -41.40 -35.54 0.13
N SER A 1037 -42.66 -35.20 0.29
CA SER A 1037 -43.08 -33.97 0.97
C SER A 1037 -44.14 -34.24 2.01
N ILE A 1038 -44.18 -33.40 3.04
CA ILE A 1038 -45.23 -33.41 4.06
C ILE A 1038 -45.56 -31.97 4.46
N THR A 1039 -46.86 -31.67 4.53
CA THR A 1039 -47.39 -30.41 5.05
C THR A 1039 -48.31 -30.73 6.22
N VAL A 1040 -48.09 -30.05 7.33
CA VAL A 1040 -48.85 -30.23 8.58
C VAL A 1040 -49.46 -28.92 9.03
N GLU A 1041 -50.54 -29.01 9.80
CA GLU A 1041 -51.19 -27.91 10.49
C GLU A 1041 -51.03 -28.07 12.00
N SER A 1042 -50.80 -26.94 12.65
CA SER A 1042 -50.80 -26.81 14.11
C SER A 1042 -51.53 -25.53 14.51
N ASP A 1043 -52.07 -25.51 15.73
CA ASP A 1043 -52.80 -24.37 16.29
C ASP A 1043 -52.04 -23.84 17.51
N MET A 1044 -51.65 -22.56 17.48
CA MET A 1044 -50.97 -21.93 18.63
C MET A 1044 -51.83 -21.86 19.90
N HIS A 1045 -53.15 -22.05 19.80
CA HIS A 1045 -54.07 -22.08 20.93
C HIS A 1045 -54.40 -23.50 21.43
N ASP A 1046 -53.82 -24.55 20.85
CA ASP A 1046 -53.90 -25.88 21.43
C ASP A 1046 -53.23 -25.91 22.80
N ALA A 1047 -53.81 -26.61 23.77
CA ALA A 1047 -53.36 -26.61 25.15
C ALA A 1047 -51.87 -27.03 25.31
N SER A 1048 -51.34 -27.93 24.47
CA SER A 1048 -49.94 -28.35 24.55
C SER A 1048 -48.98 -27.27 24.00
N LEU A 1049 -49.30 -26.68 22.84
CA LEU A 1049 -48.48 -25.63 22.21
C LEU A 1049 -48.55 -24.31 22.95
N LEU A 1050 -49.76 -23.93 23.39
CA LEU A 1050 -50.01 -22.68 24.08
C LEU A 1050 -49.19 -22.61 25.38
N THR A 1051 -49.06 -23.73 26.10
CA THR A 1051 -48.23 -23.80 27.31
C THR A 1051 -46.75 -23.52 27.00
N ILE A 1052 -46.22 -24.05 25.88
CA ILE A 1052 -44.84 -23.78 25.45
C ILE A 1052 -44.64 -22.30 25.11
N ALA A 1053 -45.58 -21.71 24.37
CA ALA A 1053 -45.51 -20.30 23.98
C ALA A 1053 -45.73 -19.34 25.16
N GLN A 1054 -46.67 -19.63 26.07
CA GLN A 1054 -46.94 -18.83 27.28
C GLN A 1054 -45.73 -18.70 28.20
N ASN A 1055 -44.87 -19.73 28.20
CA ASN A 1055 -43.65 -19.72 28.98
C ASN A 1055 -42.50 -18.91 28.32
N HIS A 1056 -42.66 -18.47 27.07
CA HIS A 1056 -41.70 -17.68 26.31
C HIS A 1056 -42.29 -16.31 25.93
N ARG A 1057 -42.07 -15.32 26.81
CA ARG A 1057 -42.52 -13.95 26.61
C ARG A 1057 -41.35 -13.00 26.36
N VAL A 1058 -41.43 -12.21 25.31
CA VAL A 1058 -40.42 -11.18 24.99
C VAL A 1058 -41.11 -9.83 24.93
N ASN A 1059 -40.65 -8.86 25.73
CA ASN A 1059 -41.26 -7.54 25.87
C ASN A 1059 -42.78 -7.57 26.14
N GLY A 1060 -43.24 -8.53 26.95
CA GLY A 1060 -44.65 -8.71 27.29
C GLY A 1060 -45.50 -9.46 26.27
N LEU A 1061 -44.95 -9.79 25.09
CA LEU A 1061 -45.64 -10.54 24.04
C LEU A 1061 -45.35 -12.04 24.17
N THR A 1062 -46.39 -12.86 24.13
CA THR A 1062 -46.29 -14.33 24.07
C THR A 1062 -45.97 -14.76 22.65
N MET A 1063 -44.90 -15.53 22.44
CA MET A 1063 -44.47 -15.90 21.08
C MET A 1063 -43.80 -17.27 21.04
N ALA A 1064 -43.86 -17.93 19.88
CA ALA A 1064 -43.18 -19.20 19.67
C ALA A 1064 -41.65 -19.04 19.82
N PRO A 1065 -40.98 -19.87 20.64
CA PRO A 1065 -39.52 -19.91 20.68
C PRO A 1065 -38.98 -20.60 19.42
N SER A 1066 -37.75 -20.27 19.01
CA SER A 1066 -37.11 -20.92 17.84
C SER A 1066 -36.92 -22.43 18.00
N THR A 1067 -36.87 -22.93 19.23
CA THR A 1067 -36.84 -24.37 19.54
C THR A 1067 -38.10 -25.09 19.10
N LEU A 1068 -39.26 -24.42 19.10
CA LEU A 1068 -40.49 -25.00 18.60
C LEU A 1068 -40.38 -25.29 17.10
N PHE A 1069 -39.83 -24.35 16.33
CA PHE A 1069 -39.62 -24.53 14.89
C PHE A 1069 -38.65 -25.68 14.59
N ALA A 1070 -37.59 -25.81 15.40
CA ALA A 1070 -36.63 -26.91 15.27
C ALA A 1070 -37.27 -28.27 15.60
N ASP A 1071 -38.14 -28.32 16.62
CA ASP A 1071 -38.88 -29.53 16.99
C ASP A 1071 -39.87 -29.96 15.91
N ILE A 1072 -40.58 -29.01 15.31
CA ILE A 1072 -41.47 -29.27 14.16
C ILE A 1072 -40.66 -29.84 13.00
N ALA A 1073 -39.58 -29.17 12.59
CA ALA A 1073 -38.72 -29.62 11.50
C ALA A 1073 -38.16 -31.04 11.75
N PHE A 1074 -37.71 -31.30 12.98
CA PHE A 1074 -37.22 -32.60 13.40
C PHE A 1074 -38.31 -33.68 13.36
N THR A 1075 -39.51 -33.36 13.82
CA THR A 1075 -40.67 -34.27 13.83
C THR A 1075 -41.07 -34.66 12.40
N LEU A 1076 -41.16 -33.68 11.50
CA LEU A 1076 -41.48 -33.93 10.09
C LEU A 1076 -40.43 -34.80 9.41
N ALA A 1077 -39.15 -34.48 9.62
CA ALA A 1077 -38.06 -35.22 9.03
C ALA A 1077 -38.00 -36.66 9.54
N LYS A 1078 -38.16 -36.86 10.85
CA LYS A 1078 -38.20 -38.19 11.47
C LYS A 1078 -39.34 -39.02 10.91
N HIS A 1079 -40.52 -38.43 10.76
CA HIS A 1079 -41.69 -39.10 10.17
C HIS A 1079 -41.45 -39.50 8.72
N LEU A 1080 -40.87 -38.61 7.90
CA LEU A 1080 -40.53 -38.93 6.51
C LEU A 1080 -39.46 -40.02 6.40
N ILE A 1081 -38.42 -40.00 7.24
CA ILE A 1081 -37.35 -41.03 7.28
C ILE A 1081 -37.96 -42.41 7.58
N GLN A 1082 -38.84 -42.48 8.58
CA GLN A 1082 -39.54 -43.71 8.94
C GLN A 1082 -40.48 -44.17 7.82
N THR A 1083 -41.23 -43.25 7.20
CA THR A 1083 -42.15 -43.59 6.10
C THR A 1083 -41.38 -44.09 4.86
N HIS A 1084 -40.16 -43.58 4.63
CA HIS A 1084 -39.28 -44.03 3.55
C HIS A 1084 -38.58 -45.36 3.82
N GLY A 1085 -38.76 -45.95 5.01
CA GLY A 1085 -38.21 -47.26 5.34
C GLY A 1085 -36.73 -47.25 5.72
N LEU A 1086 -36.15 -46.08 6.02
CA LEU A 1086 -34.79 -45.98 6.56
C LEU A 1086 -34.78 -46.37 8.04
N ASP A 1087 -33.74 -47.07 8.48
CA ASP A 1087 -33.56 -47.43 9.88
C ASP A 1087 -33.30 -46.18 10.73
N ALA A 1088 -34.26 -45.86 11.58
CA ALA A 1088 -34.25 -44.69 12.45
C ALA A 1088 -33.17 -44.72 13.55
N GLN A 1089 -32.46 -45.83 13.75
CA GLN A 1089 -31.28 -45.86 14.63
C GLN A 1089 -30.00 -45.40 13.95
N THR A 1090 -29.89 -45.58 12.64
CA THR A 1090 -28.71 -45.25 11.84
C THR A 1090 -28.89 -44.00 10.98
N ASN A 1091 -30.12 -43.48 10.89
CA ASN A 1091 -30.49 -42.32 10.07
C ASN A 1091 -31.32 -41.34 10.91
N LEU A 1092 -30.67 -40.33 11.50
CA LEU A 1092 -31.36 -39.31 12.29
C LEU A 1092 -31.37 -37.95 11.58
N PRO A 1093 -32.46 -37.17 11.73
CA PRO A 1093 -32.52 -35.85 11.15
C PRO A 1093 -31.62 -34.84 11.90
N SER A 1094 -30.87 -34.09 11.10
CA SER A 1094 -30.00 -32.99 11.48
C SER A 1094 -30.63 -31.70 10.98
N ILE A 1095 -31.03 -30.82 11.90
CA ILE A 1095 -31.66 -29.53 11.58
C ILE A 1095 -30.56 -28.48 11.52
N ASN A 1096 -30.35 -27.89 10.35
CA ASN A 1096 -29.28 -26.95 10.06
C ASN A 1096 -29.87 -25.60 9.64
N ASN A 1097 -29.10 -24.52 9.82
CA ASN A 1097 -29.41 -23.19 9.29
C ASN A 1097 -30.82 -22.66 9.62
N MET A 1098 -31.28 -22.84 10.87
CA MET A 1098 -32.57 -22.29 11.30
C MET A 1098 -32.56 -20.75 11.26
N ALA A 1099 -33.37 -20.17 10.37
CA ALA A 1099 -33.58 -18.74 10.24
C ALA A 1099 -35.02 -18.39 10.62
N VAL A 1100 -35.19 -17.55 11.66
CA VAL A 1100 -36.49 -17.03 12.08
C VAL A 1100 -36.68 -15.65 11.47
N GLU A 1101 -37.40 -15.59 10.37
CA GLU A 1101 -37.66 -14.35 9.60
C GLU A 1101 -38.62 -13.42 10.33
N LYS A 1102 -39.66 -14.00 10.95
CA LYS A 1102 -40.66 -13.22 11.68
C LYS A 1102 -41.23 -14.01 12.85
N ALA A 1103 -41.29 -13.35 13.99
CA ALA A 1103 -41.93 -13.86 15.20
C ALA A 1103 -43.35 -14.39 14.93
N LEU A 1104 -43.64 -15.61 15.40
CA LEU A 1104 -45.01 -16.12 15.52
C LEU A 1104 -45.55 -15.71 16.90
N ILE A 1105 -46.24 -14.58 16.94
CA ILE A 1105 -46.85 -14.02 18.15
C ILE A 1105 -48.20 -14.69 18.37
N VAL A 1106 -48.46 -15.14 19.60
CA VAL A 1106 -49.74 -15.75 19.98
C VAL A 1106 -50.78 -14.64 20.16
N GLY A 1107 -51.88 -14.72 19.40
CA GLY A 1107 -53.02 -13.81 19.51
C GLY A 1107 -53.79 -13.96 20.83
N GLU A 1108 -54.70 -13.03 21.10
CA GLU A 1108 -55.45 -13.02 22.37
C GLU A 1108 -56.68 -13.93 22.37
N THR A 1109 -57.25 -14.25 21.20
CA THR A 1109 -58.48 -15.05 21.08
C THR A 1109 -58.54 -15.88 19.80
N GLY A 1110 -59.15 -17.07 19.87
CA GLY A 1110 -59.50 -17.93 18.74
C GLY A 1110 -58.36 -18.83 18.23
N PRO A 1111 -58.68 -19.91 17.48
CA PRO A 1111 -57.66 -20.78 16.89
C PRO A 1111 -56.74 -19.98 15.96
N GLN A 1112 -55.43 -20.18 16.11
CA GLN A 1112 -54.40 -19.52 15.32
C GLN A 1112 -53.55 -20.57 14.61
N LEU A 1113 -54.00 -20.91 13.41
CA LEU A 1113 -53.41 -21.97 12.59
C LEU A 1113 -52.13 -21.51 11.89
N PHE A 1114 -51.13 -22.38 11.91
CA PHE A 1114 -49.93 -22.27 11.11
C PHE A 1114 -49.59 -23.62 10.50
N HIS A 1115 -48.97 -23.59 9.32
CA HIS A 1115 -48.52 -24.76 8.61
C HIS A 1115 -47.01 -24.88 8.65
N ALA A 1116 -46.53 -26.11 8.60
CA ALA A 1116 -45.14 -26.43 8.35
C ALA A 1116 -45.06 -27.42 7.19
N SER A 1117 -44.21 -27.13 6.21
CA SER A 1117 -43.98 -28.01 5.06
C SER A 1117 -42.52 -28.41 5.00
N LEU A 1118 -42.25 -29.70 4.81
CA LEU A 1118 -40.94 -30.29 4.55
C LEU A 1118 -40.94 -30.91 3.15
N ASP A 1119 -39.93 -30.54 2.36
CA ASP A 1119 -39.65 -31.14 1.06
C ASP A 1119 -38.27 -31.82 1.12
N MET A 1120 -38.24 -33.13 0.90
CA MET A 1120 -37.09 -34.01 1.10
C MET A 1120 -36.67 -34.68 -0.21
N ASP A 1121 -35.38 -34.58 -0.54
CA ASP A 1121 -34.73 -35.31 -1.63
C ASP A 1121 -33.90 -36.48 -1.05
N TRP A 1122 -34.32 -37.70 -1.35
CA TRP A 1122 -33.68 -38.92 -0.86
C TRP A 1122 -32.40 -39.27 -1.62
N THR A 1123 -32.17 -38.69 -2.81
CA THR A 1123 -30.92 -38.91 -3.55
C THR A 1123 -29.75 -38.16 -2.94
N SER A 1124 -30.01 -36.95 -2.42
CA SER A 1124 -29.03 -36.14 -1.71
C SER A 1124 -29.09 -36.31 -0.18
N MET A 1125 -30.15 -36.93 0.36
CA MET A 1125 -30.43 -37.04 1.80
C MET A 1125 -30.61 -35.67 2.48
N HIS A 1126 -31.07 -34.68 1.71
CA HIS A 1126 -31.28 -33.30 2.14
C HIS A 1126 -32.71 -32.82 1.86
N GLY A 1127 -33.21 -31.90 2.70
CA GLY A 1127 -34.52 -31.30 2.55
C GLY A 1127 -34.58 -29.89 3.12
N SER A 1128 -35.70 -29.21 2.89
CA SER A 1128 -35.94 -27.85 3.42
C SER A 1128 -37.31 -27.78 4.09
N VAL A 1129 -37.36 -27.06 5.21
CA VAL A 1129 -38.59 -26.82 5.98
C VAL A 1129 -38.98 -25.36 5.92
N ARG A 1130 -40.27 -25.10 5.80
CA ARG A 1130 -40.88 -23.76 5.86
C ARG A 1130 -42.03 -23.77 6.84
N ILE A 1131 -42.09 -22.80 7.74
CA ILE A 1131 -43.15 -22.66 8.75
C ILE A 1131 -43.83 -21.30 8.58
N PHE A 1132 -45.15 -21.28 8.39
CA PHE A 1132 -45.90 -20.08 8.04
C PHE A 1132 -47.33 -20.08 8.58
N SER A 1133 -47.86 -18.92 8.96
CA SER A 1133 -49.28 -18.75 9.33
C SER A 1133 -50.19 -18.85 8.11
N VAL A 1134 -51.42 -19.30 8.32
CA VAL A 1134 -52.47 -19.36 7.28
C VAL A 1134 -53.71 -18.56 7.67
N ASN A 1135 -54.48 -18.12 6.67
CA ASN A 1135 -55.80 -17.51 6.91
C ASN A 1135 -56.91 -18.58 6.96
N ALA A 1136 -58.17 -18.15 7.17
CA ALA A 1136 -59.33 -19.04 7.22
C ALA A 1136 -59.57 -19.87 5.94
N SER A 1137 -58.96 -19.50 4.80
CA SER A 1137 -59.02 -20.27 3.55
C SER A 1137 -57.81 -21.19 3.34
N GLY A 1138 -56.96 -21.37 4.36
CA GLY A 1138 -55.73 -22.17 4.28
C GLY A 1138 -54.59 -21.53 3.49
N LYS A 1139 -54.73 -20.27 3.06
CA LYS A 1139 -53.70 -19.57 2.27
C LYS A 1139 -52.63 -19.00 3.19
N GLN A 1140 -51.37 -19.19 2.83
CA GLN A 1140 -50.21 -18.62 3.52
C GLN A 1140 -50.34 -17.09 3.67
N THR A 1141 -50.09 -16.59 4.88
CA THR A 1141 -50.10 -15.14 5.20
C THR A 1141 -48.73 -14.63 5.62
N THR A 1142 -48.04 -15.31 6.54
CA THR A 1142 -46.75 -14.86 7.09
C THR A 1142 -45.79 -16.03 7.20
N LEU A 1143 -44.61 -15.92 6.58
CA LEU A 1143 -43.51 -16.86 6.79
C LEU A 1143 -42.79 -16.54 8.10
N HIS A 1144 -42.61 -17.54 8.96
CA HIS A 1144 -42.01 -17.38 10.29
C HIS A 1144 -40.59 -17.94 10.35
N ALA A 1145 -40.37 -19.13 9.80
CA ALA A 1145 -39.06 -19.77 9.86
C ALA A 1145 -38.80 -20.64 8.63
N VAL A 1146 -37.51 -20.76 8.29
CA VAL A 1146 -36.98 -21.70 7.31
C VAL A 1146 -35.75 -22.41 7.88
N CYS A 1147 -35.56 -23.68 7.54
CA CYS A 1147 -34.34 -24.40 7.90
C CYS A 1147 -34.05 -25.55 6.92
N ASP A 1148 -32.81 -26.03 6.95
CA ASP A 1148 -32.39 -27.19 6.18
C ASP A 1148 -32.46 -28.46 7.05
N VAL A 1149 -32.77 -29.58 6.42
CA VAL A 1149 -32.76 -30.91 7.02
C VAL A 1149 -31.72 -31.75 6.28
N ALA A 1150 -30.91 -32.49 7.01
CA ALA A 1150 -30.05 -33.53 6.48
C ALA A 1150 -30.29 -34.85 7.23
N VAL A 1151 -30.18 -36.00 6.57
CA VAL A 1151 -30.18 -37.30 7.25
C VAL A 1151 -28.74 -37.70 7.52
N GLU A 1152 -28.38 -37.87 8.79
CA GLU A 1152 -27.01 -38.17 9.20
C GLU A 1152 -26.95 -39.45 10.05
N ASN A 1153 -25.80 -40.13 10.02
CA ASN A 1153 -25.52 -41.27 10.90
C ASN A 1153 -25.03 -40.80 12.28
N PRO A 1154 -25.71 -41.18 13.38
CA PRO A 1154 -25.32 -40.76 14.73
C PRO A 1154 -23.90 -41.15 15.15
N SER A 1155 -23.36 -42.28 14.64
CA SER A 1155 -22.00 -42.72 14.98
C SER A 1155 -20.94 -41.77 14.40
N SER A 1156 -21.11 -41.34 13.15
CA SER A 1156 -20.22 -40.39 12.47
C SER A 1156 -20.17 -39.03 13.19
N HIS A 1157 -21.30 -38.58 13.73
CA HIS A 1157 -21.33 -37.36 14.54
C HIS A 1157 -20.62 -37.53 15.89
N ARG A 1158 -20.76 -38.70 16.53
CA ARG A 1158 -20.08 -38.99 17.81
C ARG A 1158 -18.56 -39.05 17.63
N GLU A 1159 -18.07 -39.64 16.54
CA GLU A 1159 -16.64 -39.66 16.20
C GLU A 1159 -16.09 -38.26 15.88
N SER A 1160 -16.83 -37.47 15.09
CA SER A 1160 -16.49 -36.07 14.80
C SER A 1160 -16.50 -35.20 16.07
N TRP A 1161 -17.43 -35.45 17.00
CA TRP A 1161 -17.45 -34.76 18.28
C TRP A 1161 -16.31 -35.18 19.19
N GLN A 1162 -15.98 -36.48 19.27
CA GLN A 1162 -14.86 -37.00 20.08
C GLN A 1162 -13.51 -36.39 19.66
N SER A 1163 -13.28 -36.18 18.36
CA SER A 1163 -12.04 -35.54 17.88
C SER A 1163 -11.90 -34.07 18.29
N HIS A 1164 -13.01 -33.39 18.62
CA HIS A 1164 -13.02 -31.99 19.08
C HIS A 1164 -13.35 -31.83 20.58
N ALA A 1165 -13.81 -32.89 21.24
CA ALA A 1165 -14.28 -32.86 22.63
C ALA A 1165 -13.19 -32.35 23.59
N TYR A 1166 -11.93 -32.68 23.34
CA TYR A 1166 -10.80 -32.22 24.17
C TYR A 1166 -10.62 -30.68 24.11
N LEU A 1167 -10.90 -30.03 22.97
CA LEU A 1167 -10.81 -28.56 22.81
C LEU A 1167 -11.91 -27.87 23.60
N ILE A 1168 -13.14 -28.39 23.52
CA ILE A 1168 -14.29 -27.88 24.28
C ILE A 1168 -14.05 -28.07 25.78
N GLN A 1169 -13.62 -29.27 26.19
CA GLN A 1169 -13.32 -29.58 27.59
C GLN A 1169 -12.19 -28.68 28.13
N ARG A 1170 -11.16 -28.40 27.32
CA ARG A 1170 -10.10 -27.44 27.67
C ARG A 1170 -10.64 -26.03 27.83
N GLY A 1171 -11.49 -25.55 26.92
CA GLY A 1171 -12.14 -24.24 27.02
C GLY A 1171 -13.02 -24.11 28.26
N ILE A 1172 -13.83 -25.13 28.57
CA ILE A 1172 -14.62 -25.20 29.81
C ILE A 1172 -13.70 -25.14 31.03
N THR A 1173 -12.62 -25.92 31.04
CA THR A 1173 -11.65 -25.95 32.13
C THR A 1173 -10.98 -24.59 32.33
N GLN A 1174 -10.62 -23.91 31.25
CA GLN A 1174 -10.06 -22.55 31.28
C GLN A 1174 -11.06 -21.52 31.81
N LEU A 1175 -12.32 -21.57 31.38
CA LEU A 1175 -13.35 -20.66 31.88
C LEU A 1175 -13.65 -20.89 33.36
N VAL A 1176 -13.73 -22.16 33.80
CA VAL A 1176 -13.94 -22.52 35.21
C VAL A 1176 -12.75 -22.10 36.08
N LYS A 1177 -11.52 -22.34 35.61
CA LYS A 1177 -10.30 -21.87 36.30
C LYS A 1177 -10.24 -20.35 36.34
N GLY A 1178 -10.58 -19.70 35.22
CA GLY A 1178 -10.61 -18.25 35.06
C GLY A 1178 -11.60 -17.56 36.00
N ALA A 1179 -12.71 -18.23 36.33
CA ALA A 1179 -13.64 -17.75 37.35
C ALA A 1179 -13.05 -17.76 38.77
N GLY A 1180 -12.06 -18.62 39.04
CA GLY A 1180 -11.35 -18.68 40.31
C GLY A 1180 -10.20 -17.67 40.45
N ASP A 1181 -9.57 -17.29 39.33
CA ASP A 1181 -8.42 -16.35 39.30
C ASP A 1181 -8.76 -14.94 38.82
N GLY A 1182 -10.03 -14.68 38.45
CA GLY A 1182 -10.55 -13.37 38.06
C GLY A 1182 -10.44 -13.04 36.57
N THR A 1183 -9.94 -13.96 35.74
CA THR A 1183 -9.85 -13.78 34.27
C THR A 1183 -11.13 -14.13 33.51
N ALA A 1184 -12.09 -14.75 34.18
CA ALA A 1184 -13.46 -14.96 33.72
C ALA A 1184 -14.46 -14.69 34.86
N HIS A 1185 -15.73 -14.53 34.50
CA HIS A 1185 -16.83 -14.29 35.41
C HIS A 1185 -17.80 -15.47 35.37
N MET A 1186 -18.08 -16.04 36.53
CA MET A 1186 -19.15 -17.03 36.69
C MET A 1186 -20.43 -16.32 37.13
N MET A 1187 -21.52 -16.61 36.43
CA MET A 1187 -22.86 -16.14 36.75
C MET A 1187 -23.75 -17.30 37.17
N ARG A 1188 -24.30 -17.24 38.38
CA ARG A 1188 -25.26 -18.23 38.87
C ARG A 1188 -26.62 -18.02 38.20
N ARG A 1189 -27.37 -19.10 38.00
CA ARG A 1189 -28.73 -19.13 37.39
C ARG A 1189 -29.60 -17.94 37.75
N GLY A 1190 -29.71 -17.61 39.04
CA GLY A 1190 -30.57 -16.51 39.51
C GLY A 1190 -30.20 -15.13 38.93
N LEU A 1191 -28.90 -14.81 38.85
CA LEU A 1191 -28.44 -13.54 38.27
C LEU A 1191 -28.54 -13.55 36.74
N LEU A 1192 -28.25 -14.69 36.12
CA LEU A 1192 -28.32 -14.87 34.67
C LEU A 1192 -29.72 -14.55 34.13
N TYR A 1193 -30.76 -15.17 34.69
CA TYR A 1193 -32.13 -14.91 34.26
C TYR A 1193 -32.66 -13.54 34.71
N LYS A 1194 -32.11 -12.95 35.79
CA LYS A 1194 -32.47 -11.59 36.23
C LYS A 1194 -31.97 -10.51 35.27
N ILE A 1195 -30.85 -10.71 34.59
CA ILE A 1195 -30.35 -9.73 33.60
C ILE A 1195 -31.27 -9.66 32.39
N PHE A 1196 -31.83 -10.80 31.97
CA PHE A 1196 -32.74 -10.85 30.83
C PHE A 1196 -34.19 -10.59 31.21
N SER A 1197 -34.56 -10.55 32.50
CA SER A 1197 -35.98 -10.47 32.93
C SER A 1197 -36.71 -9.20 32.47
N ASN A 1198 -35.98 -8.13 32.14
CA ASN A 1198 -36.57 -6.90 31.61
C ASN A 1198 -37.04 -7.05 30.15
N SER A 1199 -36.44 -7.96 29.38
CA SER A 1199 -36.71 -8.15 27.94
C SER A 1199 -37.30 -9.52 27.62
N VAL A 1200 -36.99 -10.54 28.42
CA VAL A 1200 -37.45 -11.91 28.26
C VAL A 1200 -37.99 -12.42 29.60
N GLN A 1201 -39.30 -12.58 29.67
CA GLN A 1201 -40.05 -13.06 30.83
C GLN A 1201 -40.26 -14.56 30.68
N ASN A 1202 -39.20 -15.36 30.85
CA ASN A 1202 -39.32 -16.81 30.82
C ASN A 1202 -39.87 -17.35 32.15
N TRP A 1203 -40.81 -18.29 32.08
CA TRP A 1203 -41.34 -18.96 33.28
C TRP A 1203 -40.35 -20.00 33.82
N GLN A 1204 -40.46 -20.40 35.10
CA GLN A 1204 -39.48 -21.26 35.79
C GLN A 1204 -39.15 -22.58 35.04
N GLY A 1205 -40.06 -23.09 34.21
CA GLY A 1205 -39.89 -24.29 33.40
C GLY A 1205 -38.85 -24.20 32.26
N LEU A 1206 -38.50 -22.99 31.78
CA LEU A 1206 -37.47 -22.80 30.75
C LEU A 1206 -36.09 -22.41 31.34
N HIS A 1207 -35.98 -22.38 32.67
CA HIS A 1207 -34.74 -22.04 33.37
C HIS A 1207 -33.80 -23.24 33.50
N ALA A 1208 -33.36 -23.83 32.38
CA ALA A 1208 -32.54 -25.04 32.39
C ALA A 1208 -31.04 -24.77 32.65
N ILE A 1209 -30.57 -23.53 32.46
CA ILE A 1209 -29.15 -23.17 32.65
C ILE A 1209 -28.83 -23.12 34.15
N ARG A 1210 -27.91 -24.00 34.59
CA ARG A 1210 -27.47 -24.07 36.00
C ARG A 1210 -26.50 -22.93 36.37
N GLN A 1211 -25.57 -22.60 35.47
CA GLN A 1211 -24.61 -21.49 35.60
C GLN A 1211 -24.02 -21.15 34.23
N GLY A 1212 -23.55 -19.92 34.03
CA GLY A 1212 -22.82 -19.48 32.84
C GLY A 1212 -21.45 -18.93 33.20
N HIS A 1213 -20.45 -19.13 32.34
CA HIS A 1213 -19.10 -18.57 32.51
C HIS A 1213 -18.78 -17.67 31.32
N PHE A 1214 -18.31 -16.46 31.56
CA PHE A 1214 -18.11 -15.40 30.57
C PHE A 1214 -16.73 -14.77 30.72
N CYS A 1215 -16.05 -14.42 29.63
CA CYS A 1215 -14.81 -13.66 29.68
C CYS A 1215 -15.05 -12.24 29.12
N THR A 1216 -14.49 -11.21 29.76
CA THR A 1216 -14.63 -9.80 29.35
C THR A 1216 -13.66 -9.38 28.24
N GLN A 1217 -12.77 -10.28 27.80
CA GLN A 1217 -11.94 -10.06 26.62
C GLN A 1217 -12.61 -10.62 25.35
N PRO A 1218 -12.64 -9.88 24.22
CA PRO A 1218 -13.27 -10.33 22.97
C PRO A 1218 -12.45 -11.40 22.21
N VAL A 1219 -11.83 -12.34 22.91
CA VAL A 1219 -10.75 -13.18 22.37
C VAL A 1219 -11.11 -14.68 22.26
N LEU A 1220 -12.18 -15.18 22.89
CA LEU A 1220 -12.43 -16.63 22.96
C LEU A 1220 -13.48 -17.22 21.99
N LEU A 1221 -14.09 -16.42 21.10
CA LEU A 1221 -14.93 -16.95 20.00
C LEU A 1221 -14.15 -17.20 18.70
N ARG A 1222 -12.85 -16.85 18.63
CA ARG A 1222 -12.02 -16.98 17.43
C ARG A 1222 -11.30 -18.34 17.28
N GLN A 1223 -11.46 -19.27 18.22
CA GLN A 1223 -10.82 -20.60 18.16
C GLN A 1223 -11.75 -21.75 17.76
N PHE A 1224 -13.03 -21.48 17.47
CA PHE A 1224 -13.91 -22.43 16.81
C PHE A 1224 -14.10 -21.94 15.36
N GLY A 1225 -13.65 -22.74 14.39
CA GLY A 1225 -13.77 -22.44 12.96
C GLY A 1225 -15.22 -22.30 12.48
N PRO A 1226 -15.45 -22.03 11.17
CA PRO A 1226 -16.76 -21.75 10.62
C PRO A 1226 -17.59 -23.03 10.50
N HIS A 1227 -18.09 -23.54 11.63
CA HIS A 1227 -19.18 -24.51 11.65
C HIS A 1227 -20.23 -23.99 12.62
N HIS A 1228 -21.31 -23.43 12.05
CA HIS A 1228 -22.55 -23.08 12.73
C HIS A 1228 -23.26 -24.34 13.28
N ARG A 1229 -22.66 -25.04 14.26
CA ARG A 1229 -23.29 -26.17 14.98
C ARG A 1229 -23.24 -26.06 16.51
N LEU A 1230 -22.39 -25.19 17.09
CA LEU A 1230 -22.23 -25.10 18.55
C LEU A 1230 -23.42 -24.47 19.29
N HIS A 1231 -24.24 -23.65 18.64
CA HIS A 1231 -25.40 -23.02 19.29
C HIS A 1231 -26.62 -23.94 19.40
N HIS A 1232 -26.68 -25.02 18.60
CA HIS A 1232 -27.78 -25.98 18.58
C HIS A 1232 -27.54 -27.21 19.47
N GLU A 1233 -26.29 -27.58 19.75
CA GLU A 1233 -26.00 -28.80 20.53
C GLU A 1233 -26.16 -28.65 22.05
N LEU A 1234 -26.07 -27.42 22.59
CA LEU A 1234 -26.34 -27.17 24.02
C LEU A 1234 -27.82 -27.35 24.40
N GLN A 1235 -28.74 -27.42 23.43
CA GLN A 1235 -30.16 -27.70 23.67
C GLN A 1235 -30.53 -29.18 23.57
N ARG A 1236 -29.65 -30.05 23.04
CA ARG A 1236 -29.92 -31.50 22.92
C ARG A 1236 -29.61 -32.31 24.19
N GLN A 1237 -29.14 -31.68 25.27
CA GLN A 1237 -28.69 -32.39 26.49
C GLN A 1237 -29.54 -32.16 27.75
N LEU A 1238 -30.77 -31.63 27.66
CA LEU A 1238 -31.62 -31.52 28.85
C LEU A 1238 -33.06 -31.96 28.61
N GLY A 1239 -33.29 -33.24 28.89
CA GLY A 1239 -34.49 -33.73 29.57
C GLY A 1239 -34.91 -35.16 29.18
N PRO A 1240 -35.46 -35.94 30.12
CA PRO A 1240 -34.89 -36.42 31.39
C PRO A 1240 -33.79 -37.48 31.21
#